data_AF-A0A934D1D8-F1
#
_entry.id   AF-A0A934D1D8-F1
#
_cell.length_a   1.000
_cell.length_b   1.000
_cell.length_c   1.000
_cell.angle_alpha   90.00
_cell.angle_beta   90.00
_cell.angle_gamma   90.00
#
_symmetry.space_group_name_H-M   'P 1'
#
loop_
_entity.id
_entity.type
_entity.pdbx_description
1 polymer ?
#
loop_
_entity_poly.entity_id
_entity_poly.type
_entity_poly.pdbx_seq_one_letter_code
_entity_poly.pdbx_strand_id
1 'polypeptide(L)'
;MRPQRWFQLVALFLASLPLPAHAAQSPTGDRDLGSLAEEQEHLRRQLQRLKRTMEALIPRLEQEKRTDTLELVRAALSELDQRAEESRSLTLEELMDSARSAAAGGQVVQALEEQERVLRGLERLLAILMNRQNLDHLEDQLAALQAVRKAVEELKSREATLERETRELAERSKSDEQKALERELDQLLDRQRELQAKNEAQGRDSGLFALEQLQRDLETLREDQAIDAAVLAAWRPEERQRQEALRPSIQAARAELARAARSEETAERLRRAADEARAAESEADRDQLASDLEAGAERDERRARAAGEEAKPESAAAMRKAAEALRQAGDDAKAREAAALELERAASEQDARAAADAARAEQRVMELAPKLAELAKPAPKSAPNSASKPAEPPNAAAEAAKRAEESLAEAAKSAKTAAERAEAQNRALAELEQALEAEKSLAAALARSQEDSAEQSERLKRGVETLPENTQSAGMEQAKQALDDAARAMRAASQGARAEDQPTAANAARGAEQALERAAEALDAAREATAKARSASQGAQSQDLAREQQELAQSAQSASQKASQASMSESGERQTKEALGEAQQAMERAAESLRSGKSSSASEQQSKAREALERARQAAQSSTQPKSAEDRQRAEELEREQAEIKKQLLDLATKNKQRAGAEGQAGLERAAKDSGEAEESLDQGDLEQAQDEEQQVQRDLEDASRDLGREEEEYQRLRQDELLFRIAEELTAVLDTHRAAMNETVEIDSAREDDERPSRAQRLRLKRISRDEETLAGRTAELGKAIAAEQGFVFAEMLEQMNQDLLRVARDLDETGDWQTGPRVQTLQREVEERAVWLQEALKAERERRQKDAQKQQQGQQQQKPQDGPQRLVPDEAELKLLKRLDVDVTERINQLLELYPEIEQGTDDPMVLEEVQRLAERHERVSKLFTRFRERLGIRPPEK
;
A
#
# COMPACT_ATOMS: atom_id res chain seq x y z
N MET A 1 -4.05 8.44 -21.81
CA MET A 1 -3.49 7.84 -23.05
C MET A 1 -2.93 6.47 -22.70
N ARG A 2 -3.20 5.42 -23.49
CA ARG A 2 -2.77 4.04 -23.18
C ARG A 2 -1.23 3.91 -23.17
N PRO A 3 -0.62 3.09 -22.28
CA PRO A 3 0.83 2.80 -22.28
C PRO A 3 1.36 2.26 -23.61
N GLN A 4 0.46 1.69 -24.44
CA GLN A 4 0.75 1.29 -25.83
C GLN A 4 1.29 2.41 -26.74
N ARG A 5 0.94 3.68 -26.53
CA ARG A 5 1.40 4.77 -27.41
C ARG A 5 2.83 5.23 -27.12
N TRP A 6 3.29 5.05 -25.88
CA TRP A 6 4.69 5.34 -25.51
C TRP A 6 5.62 4.24 -26.03
N PHE A 7 5.23 2.96 -25.88
CA PHE A 7 5.92 1.84 -26.55
C PHE A 7 5.96 2.01 -28.07
N GLN A 8 4.90 2.52 -28.70
CA GLN A 8 4.91 2.81 -30.14
C GLN A 8 5.81 3.98 -30.53
N LEU A 9 5.98 5.01 -29.68
CA LEU A 9 6.86 6.15 -29.96
C LEU A 9 8.34 5.79 -29.75
N VAL A 10 8.66 5.02 -28.70
CA VAL A 10 10.02 4.50 -28.47
C VAL A 10 10.37 3.44 -29.52
N ALA A 11 9.44 2.54 -29.89
CA ALA A 11 9.65 1.58 -30.97
C ALA A 11 9.76 2.25 -32.35
N LEU A 12 9.04 3.35 -32.63
CA LEU A 12 9.23 4.14 -33.86
C LEU A 12 10.60 4.84 -33.88
N PHE A 13 11.10 5.26 -32.71
CA PHE A 13 12.43 5.87 -32.59
C PHE A 13 13.53 4.83 -32.81
N LEU A 14 13.39 3.63 -32.22
CA LEU A 14 14.30 2.50 -32.43
C LEU A 14 14.25 1.92 -33.85
N ALA A 15 13.07 1.92 -34.50
CA ALA A 15 12.93 1.49 -35.90
C ALA A 15 13.55 2.46 -36.93
N SER A 16 13.99 3.64 -36.49
CA SER A 16 14.70 4.62 -37.32
C SER A 16 16.22 4.60 -37.14
N LEU A 17 16.75 3.69 -36.31
CA LEU A 17 18.17 3.37 -36.29
C LEU A 17 18.50 2.56 -37.55
N PRO A 18 19.40 3.03 -38.43
CA PRO A 18 19.99 2.15 -39.42
C PRO A 18 20.82 1.09 -38.66
N LEU A 19 20.37 -0.15 -38.66
CA LEU A 19 21.25 -1.28 -38.36
C LEU A 19 22.42 -1.20 -39.36
N PRO A 20 23.69 -1.13 -38.92
CA PRO A 20 24.80 -1.24 -39.84
C PRO A 20 24.82 -2.67 -40.36
N ALA A 21 24.19 -2.87 -41.52
CA ALA A 21 24.43 -4.02 -42.36
C ALA A 21 25.94 -4.02 -42.65
N HIS A 22 26.69 -4.84 -41.93
CA HIS A 22 28.11 -5.08 -42.17
C HIS A 22 28.26 -5.80 -43.51
N ALA A 23 28.16 -5.05 -44.60
CA ALA A 23 28.71 -5.43 -45.89
C ALA A 23 30.23 -5.31 -45.79
N ALA A 24 30.88 -6.42 -45.38
CA ALA A 24 32.33 -6.54 -45.35
C ALA A 24 32.90 -6.44 -46.77
N GLN A 25 33.22 -5.23 -47.21
CA GLN A 25 34.26 -5.00 -48.22
C GLN A 25 35.61 -4.93 -47.50
N SER A 26 36.64 -5.53 -48.10
CA SER A 26 38.00 -5.60 -47.55
C SER A 26 38.63 -4.21 -47.34
N PRO A 27 39.63 -4.08 -46.43
CA PRO A 27 39.99 -2.81 -45.83
C PRO A 27 40.76 -1.93 -46.82
N THR A 28 40.16 -0.82 -47.19
CA THR A 28 40.90 0.37 -47.63
C THR A 28 40.88 1.36 -46.48
N GLY A 29 41.95 1.34 -45.68
CA GLY A 29 42.04 1.90 -44.32
C GLY A 29 41.79 3.41 -44.12
N ASP A 30 41.41 4.16 -45.16
CA ASP A 30 41.03 5.57 -45.05
C ASP A 30 39.52 5.82 -45.28
N ARG A 31 38.82 4.91 -45.99
CA ARG A 31 37.38 5.09 -46.28
C ARG A 31 36.46 4.61 -45.15
N ASP A 32 36.86 3.57 -44.41
CA ASP A 32 36.04 2.99 -43.32
C ASP A 32 36.13 3.77 -42.00
N LEU A 33 37.24 4.48 -41.75
CA LEU A 33 37.38 5.33 -40.57
C LEU A 33 36.55 6.62 -40.70
N GLY A 34 36.41 7.12 -41.93
CA GLY A 34 35.53 8.24 -42.26
C GLY A 34 34.05 7.90 -42.01
N SER A 35 33.59 6.72 -42.47
CA SER A 35 32.22 6.27 -42.22
C SER A 35 31.95 6.01 -40.74
N LEU A 36 32.90 5.41 -40.01
CA LEU A 36 32.81 5.26 -38.55
C LEU A 36 32.67 6.61 -37.84
N ALA A 37 33.47 7.62 -38.22
CA ALA A 37 33.36 8.95 -37.64
C ALA A 37 32.03 9.65 -37.98
N GLU A 38 31.46 9.39 -39.16
CA GLU A 38 30.13 9.88 -39.57
C GLU A 38 28.99 9.18 -38.80
N GLU A 39 29.09 7.88 -38.57
CA GLU A 39 28.15 7.09 -37.76
C GLU A 39 28.17 7.54 -36.29
N GLN A 40 29.35 7.79 -35.72
CA GLN A 40 29.48 8.35 -34.37
C GLN A 40 28.84 9.74 -34.24
N GLU A 41 29.01 10.60 -35.25
CA GLU A 41 28.36 11.92 -35.30
C GLU A 41 26.84 11.81 -35.46
N HIS A 42 26.35 10.75 -36.10
CA HIS A 42 24.91 10.47 -36.18
C HIS A 42 24.34 10.05 -34.82
N LEU A 43 25.00 9.10 -34.14
CA LEU A 43 24.61 8.62 -32.81
C LEU A 43 24.63 9.76 -31.79
N ARG A 44 25.63 10.64 -31.84
CA ARG A 44 25.72 11.83 -30.96
C ARG A 44 24.52 12.76 -31.14
N ARG A 45 24.14 13.05 -32.39
CA ARG A 45 22.96 13.87 -32.70
C ARG A 45 21.66 13.21 -32.23
N GLN A 46 21.56 11.89 -32.31
CA GLN A 46 20.42 11.15 -31.77
C GLN A 46 20.38 11.20 -30.24
N LEU A 47 21.51 11.07 -29.56
CA LEU A 47 21.62 11.18 -28.10
C LEU A 47 21.21 12.58 -27.61
N GLN A 48 21.68 13.64 -28.25
CA GLN A 48 21.28 15.02 -27.94
C GLN A 48 19.78 15.24 -28.15
N ARG A 49 19.21 14.64 -29.22
CA ARG A 49 17.78 14.72 -29.49
C ARG A 49 16.97 13.97 -28.43
N LEU A 50 17.46 12.81 -27.98
CA LEU A 50 16.86 12.04 -26.89
C LEU A 50 16.89 12.83 -25.59
N LYS A 51 18.05 13.42 -25.22
CA LYS A 51 18.22 14.29 -24.04
C LYS A 51 17.20 15.43 -24.02
N ARG A 52 17.10 16.19 -25.11
CA ARG A 52 16.12 17.29 -25.25
C ARG A 52 14.67 16.80 -25.16
N THR A 53 14.40 15.62 -25.69
CA THR A 53 13.04 15.03 -25.62
C THR A 53 12.69 14.64 -24.19
N MET A 54 13.66 14.09 -23.43
CA MET A 54 13.49 13.73 -22.02
C MET A 54 13.31 14.96 -21.13
N GLU A 55 14.12 16.01 -21.32
CA GLU A 55 13.98 17.30 -20.62
C GLU A 55 12.60 17.93 -20.87
N ALA A 56 12.12 17.91 -22.11
CA ALA A 56 10.80 18.43 -22.48
C ALA A 56 9.64 17.60 -21.90
N LEU A 57 9.86 16.34 -21.52
CA LEU A 57 8.83 15.45 -20.97
C LEU A 57 8.66 15.58 -19.46
N ILE A 58 9.69 16.00 -18.71
CA ILE A 58 9.64 16.22 -17.25
C ILE A 58 8.42 17.04 -16.81
N PRO A 59 8.20 18.27 -17.30
CA PRO A 59 7.10 19.11 -16.83
C PRO A 59 5.73 18.49 -17.16
N ARG A 60 5.65 17.72 -18.25
CA ARG A 60 4.43 17.00 -18.64
C ARG A 60 4.15 15.80 -17.75
N LEU A 61 5.17 15.03 -17.37
CA LEU A 61 5.04 13.88 -16.48
C LEU A 61 4.72 14.30 -15.04
N GLU A 62 5.28 15.43 -14.57
CA GLU A 62 4.91 16.08 -13.30
C GLU A 62 3.43 16.49 -13.26
N GLN A 63 2.95 17.09 -14.35
CA GLN A 63 1.57 17.54 -14.49
C GLN A 63 0.57 16.36 -14.56
N GLU A 64 0.99 15.23 -15.15
CA GLU A 64 0.19 13.99 -15.20
C GLU A 64 0.28 13.16 -13.91
N LYS A 65 1.04 13.61 -12.89
CA LYS A 65 1.32 12.89 -11.63
C LYS A 65 1.86 11.47 -11.85
N ARG A 66 2.65 11.26 -12.91
CA ARG A 66 3.27 9.96 -13.23
C ARG A 66 4.64 9.89 -12.57
N THR A 67 4.63 9.81 -11.24
CA THR A 67 5.82 9.86 -10.35
C THR A 67 6.91 8.90 -10.78
N ASP A 68 6.56 7.65 -11.07
CA ASP A 68 7.54 6.61 -11.39
C ASP A 68 8.20 6.87 -12.75
N THR A 69 7.41 7.31 -13.74
CA THR A 69 7.93 7.65 -15.08
C THR A 69 8.80 8.91 -15.04
N LEU A 70 8.45 9.85 -14.16
CA LEU A 70 9.23 11.06 -13.93
C LEU A 70 10.58 10.74 -13.28
N GLU A 71 10.62 9.82 -12.31
CA GLU A 71 11.85 9.37 -11.66
C GLU A 71 12.80 8.72 -12.66
N LEU A 72 12.28 7.87 -13.57
CA LEU A 72 13.09 7.24 -14.62
C LEU A 72 13.66 8.25 -15.61
N VAL A 73 12.86 9.23 -16.04
CA VAL A 73 13.34 10.27 -16.96
C VAL A 73 14.41 11.15 -16.29
N ARG A 74 14.26 11.45 -15.00
CA ARG A 74 15.27 12.18 -14.22
C ARG A 74 16.54 11.35 -14.01
N ALA A 75 16.41 10.07 -13.70
CA ALA A 75 17.54 9.15 -13.58
C ALA A 75 18.29 8.99 -14.92
N ALA A 76 17.58 8.92 -16.04
CA ALA A 76 18.17 8.82 -17.37
C ALA A 76 18.94 10.09 -17.76
N LEU A 77 18.43 11.26 -17.43
CA LEU A 77 19.16 12.52 -17.62
C LEU A 77 20.38 12.61 -16.71
N SER A 78 20.26 12.14 -15.46
CA SER A 78 21.40 12.06 -14.54
C SER A 78 22.50 11.14 -15.07
N GLU A 79 22.17 9.97 -15.65
CA GLU A 79 23.14 9.06 -16.26
C GLU A 79 23.86 9.70 -17.45
N LEU A 80 23.14 10.47 -18.28
CA LEU A 80 23.73 11.21 -19.40
C LEU A 80 24.76 12.25 -18.95
N ASP A 81 24.54 12.86 -17.78
CA ASP A 81 25.38 13.91 -17.21
C ASP A 81 26.43 13.38 -16.23
N GLN A 82 26.39 12.07 -15.91
CA GLN A 82 27.30 11.45 -14.96
C GLN A 82 28.72 11.35 -15.53
N ARG A 83 29.69 11.76 -14.70
CA ARG A 83 31.12 11.61 -14.96
C ARG A 83 31.67 10.48 -14.09
N ALA A 84 31.59 9.24 -14.57
CA ALA A 84 32.06 8.07 -13.83
C ALA A 84 33.58 7.87 -13.98
N GLU A 85 34.22 7.25 -13.00
CA GLU A 85 35.65 6.87 -13.11
C GLU A 85 35.88 5.86 -14.25
N GLU A 86 34.92 4.95 -14.48
CA GLU A 86 34.93 3.98 -15.59
C GLU A 86 34.96 4.65 -16.98
N SER A 87 34.40 5.86 -17.09
CA SER A 87 34.42 6.70 -18.30
C SER A 87 35.54 7.74 -18.29
N ARG A 88 36.58 7.59 -17.44
CA ARG A 88 37.67 8.57 -17.26
C ARG A 88 37.15 9.98 -16.93
N SER A 89 36.05 10.07 -16.19
CA SER A 89 35.39 11.32 -15.83
C SER A 89 34.83 12.12 -17.01
N LEU A 90 34.65 11.45 -18.16
CA LEU A 90 33.96 11.98 -19.32
C LEU A 90 32.48 11.59 -19.26
N THR A 91 31.61 12.48 -19.73
CA THR A 91 30.20 12.15 -19.97
C THR A 91 30.06 11.25 -21.19
N LEU A 92 28.89 10.64 -21.39
CA LEU A 92 28.63 9.79 -22.55
C LEU A 92 28.84 10.54 -23.89
N GLU A 93 28.46 11.81 -23.93
CA GLU A 93 28.67 12.67 -25.10
C GLU A 93 30.16 12.98 -25.33
N GLU A 94 30.91 13.27 -24.27
CA GLU A 94 32.35 13.52 -24.33
C GLU A 94 33.14 12.25 -24.73
N LEU A 95 32.68 11.07 -24.31
CA LEU A 95 33.22 9.77 -24.75
C LEU A 95 32.99 9.52 -26.24
N MET A 96 31.80 9.85 -26.75
CA MET A 96 31.49 9.73 -28.19
C MET A 96 32.37 10.67 -29.03
N ASP A 97 32.62 11.89 -28.54
CA ASP A 97 33.53 12.83 -29.20
C ASP A 97 35.00 12.37 -29.15
N SER A 98 35.40 11.70 -28.07
CA SER A 98 36.72 11.07 -27.92
C SER A 98 36.90 9.89 -28.87
N ALA A 99 35.90 9.00 -28.96
CA ALA A 99 35.88 7.85 -29.88
C ALA A 99 35.96 8.32 -31.34
N ARG A 100 35.19 9.36 -31.69
CA ARG A 100 35.22 9.99 -33.03
C ARG A 100 36.57 10.60 -33.34
N SER A 101 37.17 11.33 -32.40
CA SER A 101 38.47 11.97 -32.59
C SER A 101 39.59 10.94 -32.76
N ALA A 102 39.53 9.85 -31.99
CA ALA A 102 40.44 8.71 -32.14
C ALA A 102 40.27 8.02 -33.51
N ALA A 103 39.02 7.83 -33.97
CA ALA A 103 38.74 7.25 -35.28
C ALA A 103 39.25 8.15 -36.43
N ALA A 104 38.97 9.46 -36.38
CA ALA A 104 39.43 10.43 -37.38
C ALA A 104 40.96 10.62 -37.37
N GLY A 105 41.60 10.42 -36.22
CA GLY A 105 43.06 10.48 -36.06
C GLY A 105 43.80 9.18 -36.44
N GLY A 106 43.09 8.13 -36.90
CA GLY A 106 43.69 6.85 -37.25
C GLY A 106 44.09 5.98 -36.05
N GLN A 107 43.65 6.33 -34.84
CA GLN A 107 43.95 5.60 -33.59
C GLN A 107 42.91 4.49 -33.35
N VAL A 108 42.95 3.46 -34.20
CA VAL A 108 41.92 2.39 -34.26
C VAL A 108 41.70 1.68 -32.92
N VAL A 109 42.77 1.36 -32.19
CA VAL A 109 42.68 0.63 -30.90
C VAL A 109 41.98 1.50 -29.85
N GLN A 110 42.33 2.78 -29.77
CA GLN A 110 41.72 3.71 -28.81
C GLN A 110 40.27 4.02 -29.19
N ALA A 111 39.96 4.15 -30.48
CA ALA A 111 38.59 4.34 -30.95
C ALA A 111 37.68 3.17 -30.56
N LEU A 112 38.16 1.93 -30.68
CA LEU A 112 37.41 0.73 -30.28
C LEU A 112 37.20 0.65 -28.76
N GLU A 113 38.23 0.95 -27.96
CA GLU A 113 38.11 0.98 -26.50
C GLU A 113 37.10 2.03 -26.02
N GLU A 114 37.12 3.23 -26.61
CA GLU A 114 36.15 4.28 -26.27
C GLU A 114 34.75 3.91 -26.77
N GLN A 115 34.62 3.22 -27.91
CA GLN A 115 33.34 2.75 -28.43
C GLN A 115 32.69 1.67 -27.56
N GLU A 116 33.46 0.75 -26.98
CA GLU A 116 32.94 -0.20 -25.99
C GLU A 116 32.40 0.51 -24.73
N ARG A 117 33.05 1.59 -24.29
CA ARG A 117 32.57 2.39 -23.15
C ARG A 117 31.29 3.15 -23.49
N VAL A 118 31.19 3.69 -24.70
CA VAL A 118 29.96 4.32 -25.22
C VAL A 118 28.81 3.32 -25.24
N LEU A 119 29.03 2.09 -25.72
CA LEU A 119 28.01 1.04 -25.75
C LEU A 119 27.48 0.72 -24.35
N ARG A 120 28.35 0.53 -23.37
CA ARG A 120 27.94 0.27 -21.97
C ARG A 120 27.14 1.44 -21.38
N GLY A 121 27.53 2.69 -21.68
CA GLY A 121 26.78 3.86 -21.24
C GLY A 121 25.39 3.97 -21.88
N LEU A 122 25.27 3.63 -23.17
CA LEU A 122 23.99 3.58 -23.88
C LEU A 122 23.07 2.46 -23.36
N GLU A 123 23.64 1.30 -23.00
CA GLU A 123 22.90 0.18 -22.39
C GLU A 123 22.31 0.57 -21.02
N ARG A 124 23.11 1.24 -20.16
CA ARG A 124 22.62 1.77 -18.87
C ARG A 124 21.50 2.79 -19.06
N LEU A 125 21.66 3.72 -20.00
CA LEU A 125 20.64 4.70 -20.32
C LEU A 125 19.32 4.04 -20.78
N LEU A 126 19.42 3.01 -21.62
CA LEU A 126 18.27 2.29 -22.13
C LEU A 126 17.56 1.47 -21.04
N ALA A 127 18.31 0.86 -20.12
CA ALA A 127 17.75 0.17 -18.95
C ALA A 127 16.91 1.11 -18.08
N ILE A 128 17.46 2.29 -17.74
CA ILE A 128 16.75 3.31 -16.97
C ILE A 128 15.48 3.77 -17.70
N LEU A 129 15.56 4.05 -19.00
CA LEU A 129 14.43 4.57 -19.76
C LEU A 129 13.28 3.58 -19.95
N MET A 130 13.55 2.28 -19.95
CA MET A 130 12.52 1.26 -20.16
C MET A 130 11.75 0.89 -18.89
N ASN A 131 11.99 1.56 -17.75
CA ASN A 131 11.55 1.08 -16.43
C ASN A 131 11.91 -0.40 -16.20
N ARG A 132 12.96 -0.86 -16.86
CA ARG A 132 13.53 -2.15 -16.56
C ARG A 132 14.34 -1.86 -15.31
N GLN A 133 13.85 -2.28 -14.15
CA GLN A 133 14.74 -2.38 -13.03
C GLN A 133 15.83 -3.32 -13.51
N ASN A 134 17.00 -2.75 -13.83
CA ASN A 134 18.08 -3.54 -14.38
C ASN A 134 18.31 -4.68 -13.39
N LEU A 135 18.53 -5.90 -13.87
CA LEU A 135 18.66 -7.08 -13.01
C LEU A 135 19.61 -6.80 -11.83
N ASP A 136 20.68 -6.05 -12.11
CA ASP A 136 21.67 -5.58 -11.14
C ASP A 136 21.06 -4.73 -10.00
N HIS A 137 20.13 -3.81 -10.30
CA HIS A 137 19.45 -2.99 -9.29
C HIS A 137 18.50 -3.81 -8.42
N LEU A 138 17.79 -4.77 -9.02
CA LEU A 138 16.94 -5.71 -8.28
C LEU A 138 17.77 -6.60 -7.36
N GLU A 139 18.94 -7.03 -7.82
CA GLU A 139 19.89 -7.80 -7.01
C GLU A 139 20.47 -6.97 -5.87
N ASP A 140 20.81 -5.70 -6.10
CA ASP A 140 21.26 -4.77 -5.05
C ASP A 140 20.18 -4.53 -3.98
N GLN A 141 18.93 -4.29 -4.41
CA GLN A 141 17.79 -4.10 -3.50
C GLN A 141 17.50 -5.34 -2.67
N LEU A 142 17.57 -6.53 -3.30
CA LEU A 142 17.38 -7.81 -2.63
C LEU A 142 18.53 -8.11 -1.66
N ALA A 143 19.77 -7.79 -2.01
CA ALA A 143 20.92 -7.92 -1.10
C ALA A 143 20.79 -6.99 0.12
N ALA A 144 20.35 -5.73 -0.09
CA ALA A 144 20.08 -4.79 0.99
C ALA A 144 18.96 -5.29 1.91
N LEU A 145 17.89 -5.84 1.34
CA LEU A 145 16.79 -6.44 2.09
C LEU A 145 17.24 -7.64 2.93
N GLN A 146 17.99 -8.56 2.33
CA GLN A 146 18.53 -9.73 3.03
C GLN A 146 19.46 -9.34 4.17
N ALA A 147 20.25 -8.27 4.00
CA ALA A 147 21.08 -7.72 5.07
C ALA A 147 20.23 -7.20 6.24
N VAL A 148 19.12 -6.50 5.97
CA VAL A 148 18.18 -6.04 7.00
C VAL A 148 17.52 -7.23 7.69
N ARG A 149 17.00 -8.22 6.94
CA ARG A 149 16.39 -9.43 7.50
C ARG A 149 17.33 -10.18 8.42
N LYS A 150 18.59 -10.34 8.00
CA LYS A 150 19.61 -11.01 8.81
C LYS A 150 19.86 -10.26 10.11
N ALA A 151 19.93 -8.93 10.07
CA ALA A 151 20.07 -8.12 11.27
C ALA A 151 18.84 -8.23 12.20
N VAL A 152 17.61 -8.29 11.65
CA VAL A 152 16.40 -8.55 12.44
C VAL A 152 16.45 -9.90 13.15
N GLU A 153 16.86 -10.97 12.46
CA GLU A 153 16.98 -12.31 13.07
C GLU A 153 18.07 -12.36 14.15
N GLU A 154 19.20 -11.68 13.93
CA GLU A 154 20.25 -11.53 14.94
C GLU A 154 19.70 -10.81 16.19
N LEU A 155 19.00 -9.68 16.02
CA LEU A 155 18.37 -8.95 17.12
C LEU A 155 17.30 -9.77 17.84
N LYS A 156 16.45 -10.49 17.10
CA LYS A 156 15.43 -11.38 17.69
C LYS A 156 16.07 -12.44 18.59
N SER A 157 17.21 -13.00 18.16
CA SER A 157 17.95 -14.00 18.95
C SER A 157 18.59 -13.43 20.22
N ARG A 158 19.08 -12.18 20.15
CA ARG A 158 19.61 -11.46 21.31
C ARG A 158 18.50 -11.12 22.30
N GLU A 159 17.39 -10.56 21.82
CA GLU A 159 16.22 -10.23 22.65
C GLU A 159 15.66 -11.47 23.37
N ALA A 160 15.61 -12.62 22.68
CA ALA A 160 15.18 -13.89 23.27
C ALA A 160 16.15 -14.47 24.31
N THR A 161 17.41 -14.02 24.31
CA THR A 161 18.38 -14.37 25.34
C THR A 161 18.21 -13.43 26.53
N LEU A 162 18.08 -12.14 26.26
CA LEU A 162 17.90 -11.10 27.27
C LEU A 162 16.60 -11.33 28.08
N GLU A 163 15.46 -11.60 27.42
CA GLU A 163 14.20 -11.97 28.08
C GLU A 163 14.32 -13.15 29.04
N ARG A 164 15.08 -14.17 28.63
CA ARG A 164 15.32 -15.34 29.48
C ARG A 164 16.14 -14.99 30.71
N GLU A 165 17.15 -14.14 30.55
CA GLU A 165 18.04 -13.73 31.64
C GLU A 165 17.35 -12.76 32.61
N THR A 166 16.57 -11.80 32.10
CA THR A 166 15.71 -10.92 32.88
C THR A 166 14.72 -11.74 33.71
N ARG A 167 14.07 -12.74 33.09
CA ARG A 167 13.17 -13.67 33.78
C ARG A 167 13.86 -14.47 34.89
N GLU A 168 15.05 -15.02 34.61
CA GLU A 168 15.82 -15.76 35.61
C GLU A 168 16.22 -14.87 36.79
N LEU A 169 16.57 -13.61 36.53
CA LEU A 169 16.91 -12.63 37.54
C LEU A 169 15.69 -12.23 38.38
N ALA A 170 14.54 -12.02 37.75
CA ALA A 170 13.27 -11.74 38.42
C ALA A 170 12.90 -12.87 39.39
N GLU A 171 12.90 -14.13 38.93
CA GLU A 171 12.54 -15.28 39.76
C GLU A 171 13.47 -15.47 40.98
N ARG A 172 14.77 -15.18 40.81
CA ARG A 172 15.75 -15.20 41.92
C ARG A 172 15.54 -14.04 42.89
N SER A 173 15.06 -12.90 42.40
CA SER A 173 14.90 -11.67 43.17
C SER A 173 13.59 -11.62 43.98
N LYS A 174 12.59 -12.49 43.73
CA LYS A 174 11.33 -12.55 44.50
C LYS A 174 11.52 -12.88 45.99
N SER A 175 10.86 -12.15 46.91
CA SER A 175 10.92 -12.45 48.36
C SER A 175 9.96 -13.58 48.74
N ASP A 176 10.22 -14.24 49.88
CA ASP A 176 9.27 -15.20 50.43
C ASP A 176 7.96 -14.50 50.84
N GLU A 177 8.05 -13.24 51.29
CA GLU A 177 6.93 -12.37 51.62
C GLU A 177 6.10 -11.97 50.39
N GLN A 178 6.73 -11.66 49.26
CA GLN A 178 6.06 -11.36 47.98
C GLN A 178 5.39 -12.61 47.42
N LYS A 179 6.07 -13.77 47.46
CA LYS A 179 5.46 -15.07 47.09
C LYS A 179 4.27 -15.41 47.99
N ALA A 180 4.30 -15.05 49.26
CA ALA A 180 3.18 -15.23 50.17
C ALA A 180 2.01 -14.29 49.85
N LEU A 181 2.31 -13.02 49.53
CA LEU A 181 1.32 -12.03 49.11
C LEU A 181 0.62 -12.45 47.81
N GLU A 182 1.37 -12.88 46.79
CA GLU A 182 0.81 -13.37 45.52
C GLU A 182 -0.15 -14.54 45.74
N ARG A 183 0.23 -15.52 46.56
CA ARG A 183 -0.66 -16.65 46.92
C ARG A 183 -1.92 -16.20 47.63
N GLU A 184 -1.83 -15.18 48.49
CA GLU A 184 -2.98 -14.62 49.19
C GLU A 184 -3.91 -13.85 48.24
N LEU A 185 -3.36 -13.09 47.29
CA LEU A 185 -4.12 -12.43 46.23
C LEU A 185 -4.85 -13.45 45.34
N ASP A 186 -4.20 -14.56 44.98
CA ASP A 186 -4.82 -15.65 44.24
C ASP A 186 -5.99 -16.28 45.03
N GLN A 187 -5.81 -16.52 46.34
CA GLN A 187 -6.89 -17.01 47.20
C GLN A 187 -8.05 -16.03 47.32
N LEU A 188 -7.76 -14.73 47.43
CA LEU A 188 -8.79 -13.68 47.46
C LEU A 188 -9.59 -13.65 46.15
N LEU A 189 -8.92 -13.76 45.01
CA LEU A 189 -9.54 -13.80 43.69
C LEU A 189 -10.45 -15.02 43.52
N ASP A 190 -9.97 -16.20 43.90
CA ASP A 190 -10.76 -17.43 43.81
C ASP A 190 -11.99 -17.37 44.73
N ARG A 191 -11.82 -16.87 45.96
CA ARG A 191 -12.95 -16.72 46.90
C ARG A 191 -13.95 -15.67 46.43
N GLN A 192 -13.48 -14.57 45.85
CA GLN A 192 -14.32 -13.53 45.27
C GLN A 192 -15.17 -14.09 44.12
N ARG A 193 -14.57 -14.89 43.23
CA ARG A 193 -15.27 -15.58 42.14
C ARG A 193 -16.31 -16.55 42.66
N GLU A 194 -16.00 -17.30 43.71
CA GLU A 194 -16.94 -18.23 44.35
C GLU A 194 -18.14 -17.49 44.96
N LEU A 195 -17.91 -16.39 45.68
CA LEU A 195 -18.98 -15.57 46.27
C LEU A 195 -19.86 -14.91 45.20
N GLN A 196 -19.25 -14.42 44.13
CA GLN A 196 -19.97 -13.88 42.99
C GLN A 196 -20.84 -14.96 42.33
N ALA A 197 -20.29 -16.15 42.08
CA ALA A 197 -21.05 -17.27 41.51
C ALA A 197 -22.23 -17.70 42.41
N LYS A 198 -22.04 -17.72 43.73
CA LYS A 198 -23.10 -18.00 44.71
C LYS A 198 -24.19 -16.93 44.69
N ASN A 199 -23.81 -15.65 44.66
CA ASN A 199 -24.75 -14.54 44.55
C ASN A 199 -25.54 -14.59 43.23
N GLU A 200 -24.86 -14.83 42.10
CA GLU A 200 -25.51 -14.97 40.79
C GLU A 200 -26.42 -16.20 40.70
N ALA A 201 -26.04 -17.33 41.31
CA ALA A 201 -26.92 -18.49 41.41
C ALA A 201 -28.19 -18.15 42.20
N GLN A 202 -28.06 -17.50 43.37
CA GLN A 202 -29.22 -17.03 44.15
C GLN A 202 -30.05 -15.97 43.41
N GLY A 203 -29.40 -15.08 42.66
CA GLY A 203 -30.05 -14.07 41.82
C GLY A 203 -30.84 -14.68 40.66
N ARG A 204 -30.31 -15.73 40.03
CA ARG A 204 -30.97 -16.48 38.95
C ARG A 204 -32.13 -17.33 39.47
N ASP A 205 -31.92 -18.06 40.55
CA ASP A 205 -32.99 -18.80 41.24
C ASP A 205 -34.09 -17.86 41.75
N SER A 206 -33.77 -16.57 41.90
CA SER A 206 -34.70 -15.55 42.34
C SER A 206 -35.49 -14.80 41.29
N GLY A 207 -35.06 -14.81 40.05
CA GLY A 207 -35.63 -13.95 39.01
C GLY A 207 -35.45 -12.45 39.29
N LEU A 208 -34.91 -12.05 40.46
CA LEU A 208 -34.61 -10.67 40.82
C LEU A 208 -33.46 -10.13 39.97
N PHE A 209 -32.47 -10.96 39.64
CA PHE A 209 -31.36 -10.55 38.79
C PHE A 209 -31.85 -10.17 37.38
N ALA A 210 -32.71 -10.99 36.79
CA ALA A 210 -33.30 -10.71 35.47
C ALA A 210 -34.19 -9.47 35.52
N LEU A 211 -34.90 -9.21 36.62
CA LEU A 211 -35.67 -7.99 36.81
C LEU A 211 -34.81 -6.74 36.93
N GLU A 212 -33.74 -6.79 37.71
CA GLU A 212 -32.79 -5.68 37.88
C GLU A 212 -32.04 -5.37 36.58
N GLN A 213 -31.83 -6.38 35.72
CA GLN A 213 -31.30 -6.18 34.38
C GLN A 213 -32.32 -5.48 33.46
N LEU A 214 -33.57 -5.96 33.43
CA LEU A 214 -34.63 -5.35 32.64
C LEU A 214 -34.90 -3.88 33.05
N GLN A 215 -34.77 -3.56 34.34
CA GLN A 215 -34.89 -2.18 34.83
C GLN A 215 -33.77 -1.27 34.32
N ARG A 216 -32.52 -1.75 34.30
CA ARG A 216 -31.38 -0.98 33.79
C ARG A 216 -31.51 -0.73 32.29
N ASP A 217 -31.80 -1.80 31.54
CA ASP A 217 -31.98 -1.69 30.09
C ASP A 217 -33.16 -0.76 29.73
N LEU A 218 -34.22 -0.75 30.56
CA LEU A 218 -35.32 0.20 30.42
C LEU A 218 -34.91 1.65 30.73
N GLU A 219 -34.08 1.88 31.73
CA GLU A 219 -33.61 3.24 32.05
C GLU A 219 -32.75 3.82 30.91
N THR A 220 -31.86 3.02 30.33
CA THR A 220 -31.10 3.42 29.13
C THR A 220 -32.04 3.77 27.98
N LEU A 221 -33.04 2.93 27.71
CA LEU A 221 -34.03 3.20 26.67
C LEU A 221 -34.84 4.48 26.95
N ARG A 222 -35.10 4.82 28.22
CA ARG A 222 -35.76 6.08 28.61
C ARG A 222 -34.90 7.30 28.35
N GLU A 223 -33.61 7.23 28.69
CA GLU A 223 -32.66 8.31 28.43
C GLU A 223 -32.54 8.59 26.92
N ASP A 224 -32.38 7.53 26.12
CA ASP A 224 -32.31 7.62 24.66
C ASP A 224 -33.61 8.20 24.07
N GLN A 225 -34.77 7.71 24.53
CA GLN A 225 -36.06 8.21 24.07
C GLN A 225 -36.29 9.67 24.42
N ALA A 226 -35.79 10.13 25.59
CA ALA A 226 -35.91 11.52 26.00
C ALA A 226 -35.12 12.48 25.11
N ILE A 227 -33.93 12.04 24.68
CA ILE A 227 -33.11 12.77 23.72
C ILE A 227 -33.86 12.84 22.38
N ASP A 228 -34.34 11.72 21.87
CA ASP A 228 -35.06 11.66 20.60
C ASP A 228 -36.33 12.50 20.60
N ALA A 229 -37.12 12.46 21.67
CA ALA A 229 -38.34 13.26 21.77
C ALA A 229 -38.03 14.77 21.80
N ALA A 230 -36.95 15.18 22.47
CA ALA A 230 -36.48 16.57 22.48
C ALA A 230 -36.01 17.02 21.09
N VAL A 231 -35.25 16.17 20.38
CA VAL A 231 -34.78 16.46 19.02
C VAL A 231 -35.96 16.50 18.05
N LEU A 232 -36.89 15.54 18.10
CA LEU A 232 -38.10 15.53 17.28
C LEU A 232 -39.00 16.75 17.55
N ALA A 233 -39.09 17.21 18.79
CA ALA A 233 -39.84 18.41 19.15
C ALA A 233 -39.21 19.70 18.57
N ALA A 234 -37.89 19.73 18.41
CA ALA A 234 -37.15 20.87 17.88
C ALA A 234 -36.91 20.84 16.37
N TRP A 235 -36.99 19.65 15.76
CA TRP A 235 -36.83 19.43 14.32
C TRP A 235 -37.88 20.22 13.52
N ARG A 236 -37.51 20.77 12.35
CA ARG A 236 -38.42 21.57 11.49
C ARG A 236 -38.21 21.28 10.01
N PRO A 237 -38.94 20.31 9.43
CA PRO A 237 -38.78 19.96 8.03
C PRO A 237 -39.17 21.09 7.06
N GLU A 238 -40.06 22.01 7.45
CA GLU A 238 -40.44 23.17 6.63
C GLU A 238 -39.29 24.19 6.46
N GLU A 239 -38.42 24.34 7.45
CA GLU A 239 -37.27 25.25 7.37
C GLU A 239 -36.23 24.71 6.37
N ARG A 240 -36.06 23.39 6.31
CA ARG A 240 -35.21 22.71 5.32
C ARG A 240 -35.60 23.07 3.89
N GLN A 241 -36.87 23.06 3.52
CA GLN A 241 -37.31 23.41 2.16
C GLN A 241 -36.94 24.86 1.80
N ARG A 242 -37.02 25.77 2.77
CA ARG A 242 -36.60 27.17 2.59
C ARG A 242 -35.08 27.29 2.46
N GLN A 243 -34.33 26.48 3.19
CA GLN A 243 -32.87 26.44 3.10
C GLN A 243 -32.37 25.81 1.78
N GLU A 244 -33.00 24.73 1.30
CA GLU A 244 -32.69 24.12 0.01
C GLU A 244 -32.93 25.09 -1.16
N ALA A 245 -33.95 25.94 -1.05
CA ALA A 245 -34.20 27.00 -2.03
C ALA A 245 -33.07 28.05 -2.11
N LEU A 246 -32.23 28.18 -1.08
CA LEU A 246 -31.05 29.07 -1.08
C LEU A 246 -29.82 28.43 -1.73
N ARG A 247 -29.78 27.10 -1.87
CA ARG A 247 -28.63 26.34 -2.38
C ARG A 247 -28.15 26.81 -3.77
N PRO A 248 -29.01 27.09 -4.76
CA PRO A 248 -28.56 27.61 -6.05
C PRO A 248 -27.89 28.98 -5.94
N SER A 249 -28.36 29.84 -5.04
CA SER A 249 -27.79 31.17 -4.83
C SER A 249 -26.43 31.09 -4.11
N ILE A 250 -26.28 30.17 -3.17
CA ILE A 250 -25.01 29.84 -2.50
C ILE A 250 -23.99 29.32 -3.52
N GLN A 251 -24.38 28.34 -4.35
CA GLN A 251 -23.50 27.78 -5.38
C GLN A 251 -23.08 28.81 -6.43
N ALA A 252 -23.99 29.69 -6.84
CA ALA A 252 -23.67 30.79 -7.74
C ALA A 252 -22.63 31.74 -7.13
N ALA A 253 -22.79 32.12 -5.84
CA ALA A 253 -21.80 32.95 -5.15
C ALA A 253 -20.42 32.27 -5.08
N ARG A 254 -20.37 30.97 -4.75
CA ARG A 254 -19.11 30.21 -4.72
C ARG A 254 -18.43 30.14 -6.10
N ALA A 255 -19.20 29.99 -7.17
CA ALA A 255 -18.67 29.97 -8.53
C ALA A 255 -18.03 31.32 -8.92
N GLU A 256 -18.66 32.45 -8.57
CA GLU A 256 -18.08 33.79 -8.77
C GLU A 256 -16.77 33.96 -7.97
N LEU A 257 -16.72 33.51 -6.72
CA LEU A 257 -15.49 33.57 -5.89
C LEU A 257 -14.37 32.70 -6.46
N ALA A 258 -14.71 31.53 -6.97
CA ALA A 258 -13.74 30.65 -7.62
C ALA A 258 -13.20 31.28 -8.91
N ARG A 259 -14.01 32.01 -9.68
CA ARG A 259 -13.55 32.79 -10.85
C ARG A 259 -12.64 33.94 -10.46
N ALA A 260 -12.99 34.66 -9.40
CA ALA A 260 -12.18 35.75 -8.87
C ALA A 260 -10.76 35.28 -8.51
N ALA A 261 -10.66 34.19 -7.73
CA ALA A 261 -9.38 33.61 -7.32
C ALA A 261 -8.53 33.12 -8.50
N ARG A 262 -9.15 32.50 -9.52
CA ARG A 262 -8.44 32.06 -10.73
C ARG A 262 -7.90 33.24 -11.54
N SER A 263 -8.67 34.32 -11.65
CA SER A 263 -8.23 35.53 -12.36
C SER A 263 -7.06 36.19 -11.64
N GLU A 264 -7.05 36.21 -10.30
CA GLU A 264 -5.94 36.73 -9.50
C GLU A 264 -4.67 35.87 -9.61
N GLU A 265 -4.79 34.53 -9.52
CA GLU A 265 -3.66 33.60 -9.76
C GLU A 265 -3.06 33.81 -11.16
N THR A 266 -3.93 34.06 -12.15
CA THR A 266 -3.52 34.33 -13.53
C THR A 266 -2.81 35.68 -13.65
N ALA A 267 -3.31 36.73 -12.99
CA ALA A 267 -2.65 38.03 -12.95
C ALA A 267 -1.24 37.94 -12.36
N GLU A 268 -1.07 37.24 -11.24
CA GLU A 268 0.24 37.01 -10.64
C GLU A 268 1.20 36.26 -11.56
N ARG A 269 0.72 35.19 -12.21
CA ARG A 269 1.52 34.42 -13.17
C ARG A 269 1.95 35.28 -14.36
N LEU A 270 1.06 36.13 -14.87
CA LEU A 270 1.36 37.04 -15.97
C LEU A 270 2.39 38.12 -15.57
N ARG A 271 2.35 38.64 -14.34
CA ARG A 271 3.38 39.58 -13.84
C ARG A 271 4.75 38.92 -13.71
N ARG A 272 4.81 37.71 -13.12
CA ARG A 272 6.07 36.96 -13.04
C ARG A 272 6.64 36.68 -14.42
N ALA A 273 5.78 36.28 -15.37
CA ALA A 273 6.17 36.09 -16.75
C ALA A 273 6.64 37.41 -17.40
N ALA A 274 6.05 38.56 -17.08
CA ALA A 274 6.55 39.84 -17.57
C ALA A 274 7.97 40.13 -17.09
N ASP A 275 8.26 39.88 -15.80
CA ASP A 275 9.60 40.06 -15.23
C ASP A 275 10.63 39.10 -15.85
N GLU A 276 10.25 37.83 -16.03
CA GLU A 276 11.08 36.82 -16.69
C GLU A 276 11.30 37.14 -18.17
N ALA A 277 10.30 37.70 -18.87
CA ALA A 277 10.42 38.13 -20.26
C ALA A 277 11.42 39.28 -20.45
N ARG A 278 11.55 40.18 -19.45
CA ARG A 278 12.59 41.23 -19.44
C ARG A 278 13.97 40.65 -19.25
N ALA A 279 14.08 39.63 -18.40
CA ALA A 279 15.34 38.97 -18.07
C ALA A 279 15.80 37.96 -19.13
N ALA A 280 14.89 37.50 -19.99
CA ALA A 280 15.17 36.51 -21.03
C ALA A 280 16.30 36.97 -21.96
N GLU A 281 17.36 36.18 -22.08
CA GLU A 281 18.54 36.51 -22.88
C GLU A 281 18.45 35.95 -24.31
N SER A 282 17.58 34.95 -24.52
CA SER A 282 17.41 34.27 -25.79
C SER A 282 15.95 34.16 -26.25
N GLU A 283 15.74 33.79 -27.52
CA GLU A 283 14.44 33.36 -28.06
C GLU A 283 13.94 32.09 -27.38
N ALA A 284 14.84 31.14 -27.07
CA ALA A 284 14.49 29.89 -26.40
C ALA A 284 13.90 30.11 -25.00
N ASP A 285 14.41 31.08 -24.23
CA ASP A 285 13.87 31.41 -22.91
C ASP A 285 12.42 31.95 -23.01
N ARG A 286 12.14 32.74 -24.05
CA ARG A 286 10.80 33.30 -24.30
C ARG A 286 9.82 32.25 -24.82
N ASP A 287 10.29 31.32 -25.64
CA ASP A 287 9.49 30.18 -26.09
C ASP A 287 9.12 29.25 -24.93
N GLN A 288 10.06 29.02 -24.01
CA GLN A 288 9.82 28.26 -22.79
C GLN A 288 8.77 28.96 -21.92
N LEU A 289 8.91 30.28 -21.70
CA LEU A 289 7.94 31.07 -20.95
C LEU A 289 6.54 31.06 -21.59
N ALA A 290 6.47 31.14 -22.93
CA ALA A 290 5.22 31.02 -23.67
C ALA A 290 4.58 29.63 -23.49
N SER A 291 5.38 28.57 -23.52
CA SER A 291 4.93 27.19 -23.26
C SER A 291 4.36 27.03 -21.83
N ASP A 292 5.00 27.65 -20.84
CA ASP A 292 4.56 27.59 -19.44
C ASP A 292 3.22 28.31 -19.22
N LEU A 293 3.01 29.44 -19.91
CA LEU A 293 1.73 30.15 -19.94
C LEU A 293 0.63 29.31 -20.62
N GLU A 294 0.93 28.61 -21.72
CA GLU A 294 -0.02 27.71 -22.37
C GLU A 294 -0.39 26.51 -21.48
N ALA A 295 0.59 25.89 -20.82
CA ALA A 295 0.34 24.85 -19.85
C ALA A 295 -0.50 25.36 -18.67
N GLY A 296 -0.28 26.61 -18.25
CA GLY A 296 -1.10 27.33 -17.29
C GLY A 296 -2.56 27.46 -17.74
N ALA A 297 -2.78 27.88 -18.99
CA ALA A 297 -4.10 28.00 -19.60
C ALA A 297 -4.86 26.66 -19.65
N GLU A 298 -4.18 25.57 -19.98
CA GLU A 298 -4.80 24.23 -19.99
C GLU A 298 -5.19 23.73 -18.60
N ARG A 299 -4.36 24.00 -17.58
CA ARG A 299 -4.70 23.67 -16.19
C ARG A 299 -5.95 24.42 -15.75
N ASP A 300 -6.03 25.70 -16.10
CA ASP A 300 -7.16 26.55 -15.78
C ASP A 300 -8.46 26.08 -16.46
N GLU A 301 -8.38 25.68 -17.73
CA GLU A 301 -9.50 25.05 -18.45
C GLU A 301 -10.02 23.77 -17.80
N ARG A 302 -9.12 22.91 -17.32
CA ARG A 302 -9.52 21.68 -16.64
C ARG A 302 -10.20 21.99 -15.30
N ARG A 303 -9.69 22.97 -14.55
CA ARG A 303 -10.32 23.43 -13.30
C ARG A 303 -11.70 24.04 -13.54
N ALA A 304 -11.86 24.86 -14.58
CA ALA A 304 -13.15 25.45 -14.96
C ALA A 304 -14.18 24.36 -15.31
N ARG A 305 -13.79 23.34 -16.10
CA ARG A 305 -14.66 22.20 -16.41
C ARG A 305 -15.05 21.38 -15.18
N ALA A 306 -14.10 21.15 -14.27
CA ALA A 306 -14.39 20.46 -13.01
C ALA A 306 -15.37 21.24 -12.13
N ALA A 307 -15.37 22.58 -12.23
CA ALA A 307 -16.32 23.46 -11.57
C ALA A 307 -17.65 23.63 -12.32
N GLY A 308 -17.87 22.91 -13.44
CA GLY A 308 -19.09 23.00 -14.24
C GLY A 308 -19.21 24.23 -15.12
N GLU A 309 -18.10 24.96 -15.37
CA GLU A 309 -18.08 26.08 -16.30
C GLU A 309 -17.83 25.58 -17.73
N GLU A 310 -18.87 25.64 -18.58
CA GLU A 310 -18.82 25.12 -19.96
C GLU A 310 -18.08 26.04 -20.96
N ALA A 311 -17.77 27.28 -20.58
CA ALA A 311 -17.12 28.26 -21.45
C ALA A 311 -15.59 28.15 -21.41
N LYS A 312 -14.90 28.63 -22.47
CA LYS A 312 -13.45 28.85 -22.43
C LYS A 312 -13.16 29.91 -21.36
N PRO A 313 -12.46 29.59 -20.26
CA PRO A 313 -12.22 30.55 -19.20
C PRO A 313 -11.35 31.68 -19.75
N GLU A 314 -11.78 32.89 -19.44
CA GLU A 314 -11.16 34.12 -19.91
C GLU A 314 -9.71 34.29 -19.44
N SER A 315 -9.39 33.75 -18.27
CA SER A 315 -8.04 33.61 -17.70
C SER A 315 -7.14 32.73 -18.58
N ALA A 316 -7.62 31.58 -19.03
CA ALA A 316 -6.89 30.74 -19.99
C ALA A 316 -6.69 31.43 -21.35
N ALA A 317 -7.68 32.19 -21.82
CA ALA A 317 -7.55 32.98 -23.04
C ALA A 317 -6.48 34.08 -22.92
N ALA A 318 -6.41 34.74 -21.75
CA ALA A 318 -5.38 35.75 -21.48
C ALA A 318 -3.97 35.16 -21.44
N MET A 319 -3.79 34.00 -20.80
CA MET A 319 -2.50 33.29 -20.78
C MET A 319 -2.05 32.87 -22.18
N ARG A 320 -2.95 32.39 -23.04
CA ARG A 320 -2.61 32.05 -24.44
C ARG A 320 -2.25 33.27 -25.28
N LYS A 321 -2.98 34.38 -25.10
CA LYS A 321 -2.67 35.64 -25.79
C LYS A 321 -1.30 36.19 -25.36
N ALA A 322 -0.96 36.07 -24.08
CA ALA A 322 0.35 36.43 -23.55
C ALA A 322 1.47 35.53 -24.09
N ALA A 323 1.24 34.22 -24.17
CA ALA A 323 2.17 33.28 -24.80
C ALA A 323 2.42 33.63 -26.28
N GLU A 324 1.37 34.00 -27.02
CA GLU A 324 1.49 34.44 -28.41
C GLU A 324 2.30 35.75 -28.53
N ALA A 325 2.08 36.71 -27.64
CA ALA A 325 2.84 37.96 -27.60
C ALA A 325 4.34 37.72 -27.34
N LEU A 326 4.69 36.76 -26.48
CA LEU A 326 6.10 36.39 -26.22
C LEU A 326 6.78 35.79 -27.44
N ARG A 327 6.08 34.91 -28.19
CA ARG A 327 6.60 34.29 -29.42
C ARG A 327 6.77 35.27 -30.58
N GLN A 328 5.98 36.34 -30.60
CA GLN A 328 6.03 37.36 -31.65
C GLN A 328 7.04 38.48 -31.35
N ALA A 329 7.63 38.49 -30.15
CA ALA A 329 8.62 39.50 -29.78
C ALA A 329 9.96 39.26 -30.49
N GLY A 330 10.61 40.31 -30.99
CA GLY A 330 11.99 40.24 -31.51
C GLY A 330 13.06 40.13 -30.42
N ASP A 331 14.31 39.84 -30.80
CA ASP A 331 15.41 39.53 -29.85
C ASP A 331 16.01 40.74 -29.14
N ASP A 332 15.71 41.95 -29.64
CA ASP A 332 16.24 43.16 -29.05
C ASP A 332 15.57 43.50 -27.71
N ALA A 333 16.27 44.28 -26.88
CA ALA A 333 15.78 44.65 -25.56
C ALA A 333 14.46 45.46 -25.60
N LYS A 334 14.19 46.17 -26.70
CA LYS A 334 12.95 46.96 -26.85
C LYS A 334 11.75 46.07 -27.11
N ALA A 335 11.93 45.02 -27.91
CA ALA A 335 10.90 44.03 -28.20
C ALA A 335 10.59 43.15 -26.98
N ARG A 336 11.61 42.80 -26.18
CA ARG A 336 11.43 42.14 -24.88
C ARG A 336 10.63 43.00 -23.90
N GLU A 337 10.98 44.28 -23.76
CA GLU A 337 10.23 45.20 -22.91
C GLU A 337 8.79 45.41 -23.41
N ALA A 338 8.58 45.46 -24.73
CA ALA A 338 7.23 45.58 -25.30
C ALA A 338 6.35 44.35 -24.98
N ALA A 339 6.91 43.14 -25.04
CA ALA A 339 6.19 41.92 -24.66
C ALA A 339 5.88 41.88 -23.16
N ALA A 340 6.84 42.27 -22.31
CA ALA A 340 6.63 42.36 -20.87
C ALA A 340 5.50 43.35 -20.50
N LEU A 341 5.45 44.52 -21.17
CA LEU A 341 4.36 45.49 -20.98
C LEU A 341 2.98 44.96 -21.41
N GLU A 342 2.90 44.15 -22.47
CA GLU A 342 1.65 43.48 -22.87
C GLU A 342 1.21 42.42 -21.83
N LEU A 343 2.17 41.70 -21.23
CA LEU A 343 1.90 40.75 -20.14
C LEU A 343 1.41 41.47 -18.87
N GLU A 344 2.02 42.60 -18.50
CA GLU A 344 1.57 43.43 -17.38
C GLU A 344 0.17 44.01 -17.61
N ARG A 345 -0.11 44.43 -18.85
CA ARG A 345 -1.46 44.86 -19.22
C ARG A 345 -2.46 43.72 -19.10
N ALA A 346 -2.13 42.53 -19.59
CA ALA A 346 -2.96 41.35 -19.43
C ALA A 346 -3.17 40.99 -17.95
N ALA A 347 -2.14 41.13 -17.11
CA ALA A 347 -2.26 40.94 -15.66
C ALA A 347 -3.23 41.95 -15.04
N SER A 348 -3.11 43.24 -15.38
CA SER A 348 -4.02 44.28 -14.90
C SER A 348 -5.47 44.06 -15.33
N GLU A 349 -5.69 43.57 -16.55
CA GLU A 349 -7.03 43.19 -17.03
C GLU A 349 -7.59 42.00 -16.23
N GLN A 350 -6.75 41.04 -15.81
CA GLN A 350 -7.17 39.93 -14.97
C GLN A 350 -7.47 40.36 -13.52
N ASP A 351 -6.71 41.31 -12.95
CA ASP A 351 -7.05 41.89 -11.64
C ASP A 351 -8.41 42.59 -11.66
N ALA A 352 -8.70 43.35 -12.72
CA ALA A 352 -9.97 44.04 -12.88
C ALA A 352 -11.14 43.05 -12.96
N ARG A 353 -10.93 41.89 -13.60
CA ARG A 353 -11.91 40.79 -13.65
C ARG A 353 -12.07 40.12 -12.30
N ALA A 354 -10.96 39.81 -11.61
CA ALA A 354 -10.98 39.27 -10.26
C ALA A 354 -11.79 40.17 -9.32
N ALA A 355 -11.58 41.49 -9.38
CA ALA A 355 -12.33 42.46 -8.61
C ALA A 355 -13.82 42.51 -8.98
N ALA A 356 -14.16 42.39 -10.26
CA ALA A 356 -15.54 42.38 -10.73
C ALA A 356 -16.30 41.11 -10.31
N ASP A 357 -15.66 39.94 -10.41
CA ASP A 357 -16.20 38.66 -9.95
C ASP A 357 -16.37 38.66 -8.42
N ALA A 358 -15.37 39.15 -7.68
CA ALA A 358 -15.46 39.30 -6.22
C ALA A 358 -16.60 40.24 -5.82
N ALA A 359 -16.78 41.36 -6.51
CA ALA A 359 -17.89 42.29 -6.24
C ALA A 359 -19.27 41.67 -6.55
N ARG A 360 -19.39 40.87 -7.62
CA ARG A 360 -20.62 40.11 -7.92
C ARG A 360 -20.93 39.09 -6.84
N ALA A 361 -19.91 38.37 -6.38
CA ALA A 361 -20.05 37.42 -5.29
C ALA A 361 -20.49 38.11 -3.99
N GLU A 362 -19.88 39.25 -3.67
CA GLU A 362 -20.22 40.05 -2.50
C GLU A 362 -21.67 40.53 -2.54
N GLN A 363 -22.15 41.02 -3.68
CA GLN A 363 -23.56 41.39 -3.85
C GLN A 363 -24.49 40.20 -3.59
N ARG A 364 -24.18 39.01 -4.12
CA ARG A 364 -24.96 37.79 -3.86
C ARG A 364 -24.93 37.38 -2.40
N VAL A 365 -23.78 37.49 -1.74
CA VAL A 365 -23.63 37.25 -0.31
C VAL A 365 -24.46 38.24 0.51
N MET A 366 -24.49 39.53 0.14
CA MET A 366 -25.32 40.54 0.79
C MET A 366 -26.82 40.27 0.61
N GLU A 367 -27.24 39.72 -0.52
CA GLU A 367 -28.64 39.29 -0.75
C GLU A 367 -29.00 37.99 0.01
N LEU A 368 -28.01 37.13 0.27
CA LEU A 368 -28.16 35.88 1.03
C LEU A 368 -28.21 36.14 2.54
N ALA A 369 -27.39 37.06 3.04
CA ALA A 369 -27.25 37.36 4.47
C ALA A 369 -28.60 37.59 5.20
N PRO A 370 -29.53 38.45 4.74
CA PRO A 370 -30.81 38.64 5.43
C PRO A 370 -31.71 37.39 5.39
N LYS A 371 -31.60 36.57 4.34
CA LYS A 371 -32.35 35.30 4.22
C LYS A 371 -31.80 34.24 5.17
N LEU A 372 -30.48 34.18 5.35
CA LEU A 372 -29.82 33.32 6.33
C LEU A 372 -30.12 33.78 7.76
N ALA A 373 -30.09 35.09 8.02
CA ALA A 373 -30.45 35.66 9.31
C ALA A 373 -31.91 35.38 9.69
N GLU A 374 -32.82 35.34 8.71
CA GLU A 374 -34.22 34.95 8.94
C GLU A 374 -34.36 33.47 9.32
N LEU A 375 -33.54 32.59 8.72
CA LEU A 375 -33.48 31.16 9.04
C LEU A 375 -32.78 30.87 10.38
N ALA A 376 -31.88 31.75 10.82
CA ALA A 376 -31.19 31.64 12.10
C ALA A 376 -32.02 32.13 13.31
N LYS A 377 -33.21 32.72 13.09
CA LYS A 377 -34.06 33.19 14.19
C LYS A 377 -34.64 32.00 14.96
N PRO A 378 -34.45 31.92 16.28
CA PRO A 378 -35.14 30.93 17.09
C PRO A 378 -36.66 31.19 17.05
N ALA A 379 -37.47 30.13 16.95
CA ALA A 379 -38.93 30.27 16.90
C ALA A 379 -39.49 31.00 18.13
N PRO A 380 -40.63 31.68 18.00
CA PRO A 380 -41.35 32.23 19.15
C PRO A 380 -41.69 31.10 20.13
N LYS A 381 -41.37 31.31 21.42
CA LYS A 381 -41.70 30.40 22.51
C LYS A 381 -43.21 30.23 22.62
N SER A 382 -43.76 29.19 22.01
CA SER A 382 -45.18 28.83 22.14
C SER A 382 -45.35 27.40 22.65
N ALA A 383 -45.08 27.17 23.95
CA ALA A 383 -45.73 26.17 24.82
C ALA A 383 -45.09 26.16 26.24
N PRO A 384 -45.83 25.75 27.29
CA PRO A 384 -45.61 26.22 28.66
C PRO A 384 -44.64 25.35 29.48
N ASN A 385 -43.86 26.05 30.30
CA ASN A 385 -43.31 25.70 31.60
C ASN A 385 -43.66 24.27 32.13
N SER A 386 -42.80 23.29 31.88
CA SER A 386 -42.62 22.13 32.76
C SER A 386 -41.17 22.08 33.24
N ALA A 387 -41.00 21.97 34.54
CA ALA A 387 -39.76 22.16 35.26
C ALA A 387 -38.83 20.93 35.14
N SER A 388 -38.11 20.85 34.05
CA SER A 388 -36.86 20.08 33.95
C SER A 388 -35.93 20.87 33.03
N LYS A 389 -34.69 21.07 33.48
CA LYS A 389 -33.69 21.90 32.79
C LYS A 389 -33.54 21.36 31.35
N PRO A 390 -33.98 22.09 30.30
CA PRO A 390 -33.90 21.55 28.95
C PRO A 390 -32.43 21.58 28.54
N ALA A 391 -31.88 20.42 28.16
CA ALA A 391 -30.76 20.43 27.24
C ALA A 391 -31.28 21.12 25.97
N GLU A 392 -30.69 22.26 25.58
CA GLU A 392 -31.01 22.88 24.30
C GLU A 392 -30.67 21.86 23.21
N PRO A 393 -31.66 21.32 22.47
CA PRO A 393 -31.33 20.44 21.36
C PRO A 393 -30.56 21.28 20.33
N PRO A 394 -29.43 20.78 19.82
CA PRO A 394 -28.63 21.52 18.86
C PRO A 394 -29.43 21.67 17.57
N ASN A 395 -29.98 22.86 17.32
CA ASN A 395 -30.39 23.20 15.97
C ASN A 395 -29.11 23.52 15.19
N ALA A 396 -28.37 22.46 14.83
CA ALA A 396 -27.07 22.55 14.16
C ALA A 396 -27.14 23.37 12.86
N ALA A 397 -28.29 23.35 12.17
CA ALA A 397 -28.51 24.16 10.97
C ALA A 397 -28.70 25.65 11.30
N ALA A 398 -29.44 26.01 12.34
CA ALA A 398 -29.56 27.39 12.78
C ALA A 398 -28.23 27.94 13.35
N GLU A 399 -27.48 27.12 14.08
CA GLU A 399 -26.13 27.48 14.54
C GLU A 399 -25.16 27.63 13.37
N ALA A 400 -25.18 26.73 12.39
CA ALA A 400 -24.36 26.83 11.20
C ALA A 400 -24.75 28.04 10.35
N ALA A 401 -26.05 28.35 10.21
CA ALA A 401 -26.52 29.55 9.54
C ALA A 401 -26.03 30.83 10.25
N LYS A 402 -26.05 30.83 11.59
CA LYS A 402 -25.54 31.94 12.39
C LYS A 402 -24.01 32.09 12.29
N ARG A 403 -23.25 30.98 12.37
CA ARG A 403 -21.79 30.99 12.18
C ARG A 403 -21.41 31.40 10.75
N ALA A 404 -22.18 30.96 9.76
CA ALA A 404 -22.02 31.39 8.38
C ALA A 404 -22.29 32.90 8.26
N GLU A 405 -23.34 33.43 8.90
CA GLU A 405 -23.60 34.88 8.93
C GLU A 405 -22.46 35.66 9.60
N GLU A 406 -21.98 35.21 10.77
CA GLU A 406 -20.90 35.85 11.51
C GLU A 406 -19.59 35.81 10.73
N SER A 407 -19.24 34.67 10.14
CA SER A 407 -18.04 34.52 9.31
C SER A 407 -18.12 35.30 8.01
N LEU A 408 -19.28 35.41 7.37
CA LEU A 408 -19.50 36.28 6.21
C LEU A 408 -19.36 37.76 6.58
N ALA A 409 -19.89 38.16 7.75
CA ALA A 409 -19.78 39.52 8.26
C ALA A 409 -18.35 39.87 8.72
N GLU A 410 -17.61 38.91 9.25
CA GLU A 410 -16.20 39.06 9.62
C GLU A 410 -15.31 39.12 8.39
N ALA A 411 -15.51 38.22 7.42
CA ALA A 411 -14.83 38.23 6.12
C ALA A 411 -14.96 39.58 5.41
N ALA A 412 -16.16 40.19 5.45
CA ALA A 412 -16.40 41.51 4.88
C ALA A 412 -15.62 42.64 5.59
N LYS A 413 -15.26 42.46 6.87
CA LYS A 413 -14.56 43.48 7.69
C LYS A 413 -13.04 43.29 7.75
N SER A 414 -12.54 42.06 7.70
CA SER A 414 -11.15 41.74 8.06
C SER A 414 -10.21 41.57 6.87
N ALA A 415 -10.71 41.24 5.69
CA ALA A 415 -9.86 40.85 4.57
C ALA A 415 -9.29 42.03 3.78
N LYS A 416 -7.96 42.05 3.64
CA LYS A 416 -7.21 43.14 3.02
C LYS A 416 -7.20 43.05 1.50
N THR A 417 -7.32 41.83 0.95
CA THR A 417 -7.39 41.56 -0.48
C THR A 417 -8.72 40.94 -0.88
N ALA A 418 -9.01 40.93 -2.18
CA ALA A 418 -10.19 40.25 -2.72
C ALA A 418 -10.11 38.73 -2.54
N ALA A 419 -8.92 38.13 -2.67
CA ALA A 419 -8.66 36.72 -2.39
C ALA A 419 -8.99 36.29 -0.95
N GLU A 420 -8.50 37.01 0.06
CA GLU A 420 -8.77 36.66 1.47
C GLU A 420 -10.28 36.73 1.78
N ARG A 421 -10.96 37.73 1.20
CA ARG A 421 -12.41 37.91 1.30
C ARG A 421 -13.14 36.73 0.64
N ALA A 422 -12.71 36.34 -0.55
CA ALA A 422 -13.29 35.23 -1.31
C ALA A 422 -13.11 33.88 -0.63
N GLU A 423 -11.94 33.63 -0.04
CA GLU A 423 -11.66 32.38 0.67
C GLU A 423 -12.51 32.25 1.93
N ALA A 424 -12.58 33.32 2.74
CA ALA A 424 -13.39 33.33 3.94
C ALA A 424 -14.89 33.18 3.62
N GLN A 425 -15.39 33.82 2.57
CA GLN A 425 -16.76 33.64 2.10
C GLN A 425 -17.03 32.21 1.59
N ASN A 426 -16.08 31.59 0.89
CA ASN A 426 -16.23 30.21 0.42
C ASN A 426 -16.26 29.20 1.58
N ARG A 427 -15.47 29.42 2.64
CA ARG A 427 -15.50 28.58 3.86
C ARG A 427 -16.85 28.66 4.57
N ALA A 428 -17.35 29.87 4.79
CA ALA A 428 -18.67 30.10 5.41
C ALA A 428 -19.82 29.42 4.63
N LEU A 429 -19.79 29.51 3.30
CA LEU A 429 -20.79 28.88 2.44
C LEU A 429 -20.65 27.34 2.39
N ALA A 430 -19.44 26.80 2.56
CA ALA A 430 -19.20 25.37 2.62
C ALA A 430 -19.69 24.74 3.92
N GLU A 431 -19.46 25.40 5.06
CA GLU A 431 -19.97 24.96 6.37
C GLU A 431 -21.50 24.95 6.39
N LEU A 432 -22.12 25.97 5.79
CA LEU A 432 -23.56 26.01 5.61
C LEU A 432 -24.05 24.81 4.77
N GLU A 433 -23.44 24.54 3.61
CA GLU A 433 -23.84 23.41 2.76
C GLU A 433 -23.68 22.04 3.46
N GLN A 434 -22.65 21.88 4.29
CA GLN A 434 -22.49 20.68 5.13
C GLN A 434 -23.61 20.55 6.17
N ALA A 435 -23.98 21.65 6.84
CA ALA A 435 -25.07 21.64 7.81
C ALA A 435 -26.42 21.31 7.16
N LEU A 436 -26.66 21.80 5.93
CA LEU A 436 -27.86 21.45 5.15
C LEU A 436 -27.93 19.95 4.82
N GLU A 437 -26.79 19.35 4.45
CA GLU A 437 -26.75 17.91 4.16
C GLU A 437 -26.90 17.06 5.44
N ALA A 438 -26.37 17.53 6.58
CA ALA A 438 -26.60 16.91 7.88
C ALA A 438 -28.08 16.93 8.27
N GLU A 439 -28.79 18.06 8.07
CA GLU A 439 -30.22 18.18 8.35
C GLU A 439 -31.09 17.29 7.46
N LYS A 440 -30.68 17.06 6.21
CA LYS A 440 -31.34 16.12 5.29
C LYS A 440 -31.23 14.67 5.79
N SER A 441 -30.11 14.30 6.41
CA SER A 441 -29.92 12.97 6.99
C SER A 441 -30.65 12.78 8.33
N LEU A 442 -30.98 13.88 9.03
CA LEU A 442 -31.57 13.86 10.37
C LEU A 442 -32.92 13.14 10.44
N ALA A 443 -33.80 13.32 9.44
CA ALA A 443 -35.10 12.64 9.41
C ALA A 443 -34.96 11.11 9.36
N ALA A 444 -34.02 10.62 8.53
CA ALA A 444 -33.71 9.21 8.42
C ALA A 444 -33.03 8.68 9.69
N ALA A 445 -32.14 9.46 10.30
CA ALA A 445 -31.48 9.11 11.55
C ALA A 445 -32.48 8.99 12.71
N LEU A 446 -33.36 9.98 12.89
CA LEU A 446 -34.43 9.95 13.91
C LEU A 446 -35.41 8.81 13.67
N ALA A 447 -35.80 8.57 12.42
CA ALA A 447 -36.67 7.45 12.08
C ALA A 447 -36.04 6.10 12.45
N ARG A 448 -34.73 5.95 12.21
CA ARG A 448 -33.99 4.73 12.55
C ARG A 448 -33.81 4.58 14.06
N SER A 449 -33.43 5.65 14.75
CA SER A 449 -33.31 5.65 16.22
C SER A 449 -34.62 5.20 16.88
N GLN A 450 -35.76 5.76 16.47
CA GLN A 450 -37.07 5.35 16.97
C GLN A 450 -37.45 3.90 16.60
N GLU A 451 -37.00 3.37 15.46
CA GLU A 451 -37.23 1.97 15.10
C GLU A 451 -36.38 1.03 15.97
N ASP A 452 -35.12 1.38 16.21
CA ASP A 452 -34.20 0.64 17.08
C ASP A 452 -34.72 0.64 18.54
N SER A 453 -35.17 1.80 19.06
CA SER A 453 -35.81 1.92 20.37
C SER A 453 -37.09 1.07 20.47
N ALA A 454 -37.89 1.00 19.41
CA ALA A 454 -39.09 0.15 19.38
C ALA A 454 -38.72 -1.34 19.47
N GLU A 455 -37.69 -1.77 18.74
CA GLU A 455 -37.18 -3.15 18.84
C GLU A 455 -36.64 -3.46 20.25
N GLN A 456 -35.91 -2.54 20.86
CA GLN A 456 -35.40 -2.69 22.23
C GLN A 456 -36.57 -2.83 23.21
N SER A 457 -37.60 -2.01 23.09
CA SER A 457 -38.82 -2.12 23.92
C SER A 457 -39.50 -3.49 23.78
N GLU A 458 -39.57 -4.06 22.57
CA GLU A 458 -40.08 -5.42 22.36
C GLU A 458 -39.17 -6.52 22.90
N ARG A 459 -37.85 -6.32 22.89
CA ARG A 459 -36.90 -7.23 23.54
C ARG A 459 -37.09 -7.21 25.05
N LEU A 460 -37.27 -6.03 25.66
CA LEU A 460 -37.60 -5.91 27.08
C LEU A 460 -38.91 -6.61 27.42
N LYS A 461 -39.96 -6.41 26.61
CA LYS A 461 -41.25 -7.09 26.79
C LYS A 461 -41.09 -8.61 26.77
N ARG A 462 -40.37 -9.17 25.79
CA ARG A 462 -40.06 -10.60 25.73
C ARG A 462 -39.24 -11.05 26.94
N GLY A 463 -38.29 -10.24 27.39
CA GLY A 463 -37.56 -10.47 28.63
C GLY A 463 -38.48 -10.63 29.83
N VAL A 464 -39.46 -9.73 30.00
CA VAL A 464 -40.50 -9.82 31.04
C VAL A 464 -41.37 -11.07 30.88
N GLU A 465 -41.67 -11.51 29.65
CA GLU A 465 -42.43 -12.75 29.38
C GLU A 465 -41.66 -14.02 29.73
N THR A 466 -40.34 -14.02 29.57
CA THR A 466 -39.47 -15.17 29.85
C THR A 466 -39.10 -15.33 31.33
N LEU A 467 -39.53 -14.40 32.19
CA LEU A 467 -39.28 -14.50 33.62
C LEU A 467 -40.01 -15.72 34.23
N PRO A 468 -39.43 -16.35 35.27
CA PRO A 468 -40.01 -17.55 35.89
C PRO A 468 -41.44 -17.32 36.43
N GLU A 469 -42.29 -18.36 36.46
CA GLU A 469 -43.69 -18.22 36.91
C GLU A 469 -43.83 -17.65 38.33
N ASN A 470 -42.84 -17.85 39.20
CA ASN A 470 -42.84 -17.34 40.56
C ASN A 470 -42.59 -15.82 40.68
N THR A 471 -42.28 -15.12 39.59
CA THR A 471 -42.17 -13.65 39.52
C THR A 471 -43.36 -13.00 38.78
N GLN A 472 -44.34 -13.78 38.32
CA GLN A 472 -45.54 -13.25 37.68
C GLN A 472 -46.43 -12.52 38.70
N SER A 473 -46.36 -11.20 38.67
CA SER A 473 -47.20 -10.30 39.48
C SER A 473 -48.05 -9.41 38.58
N ALA A 474 -49.07 -8.76 39.14
CA ALA A 474 -49.87 -7.77 38.42
C ALA A 474 -49.00 -6.65 37.81
N GLY A 475 -47.88 -6.30 38.45
CA GLY A 475 -46.91 -5.35 37.91
C GLY A 475 -46.21 -5.82 36.64
N MET A 476 -45.97 -7.12 36.46
CA MET A 476 -45.36 -7.65 35.22
C MET A 476 -46.28 -7.50 34.02
N GLU A 477 -47.58 -7.75 34.21
CA GLU A 477 -48.55 -7.61 33.13
C GLU A 477 -48.73 -6.14 32.72
N GLN A 478 -48.70 -5.23 33.71
CA GLN A 478 -48.69 -3.79 33.46
C GLN A 478 -47.42 -3.34 32.72
N ALA A 479 -46.25 -3.86 33.10
CA ALA A 479 -44.99 -3.57 32.43
C ALA A 479 -45.01 -4.05 30.96
N LYS A 480 -45.53 -5.25 30.68
CA LYS A 480 -45.66 -5.77 29.31
C LYS A 480 -46.56 -4.89 28.45
N GLN A 481 -47.70 -4.46 28.97
CA GLN A 481 -48.64 -3.59 28.26
C GLN A 481 -48.00 -2.21 28.00
N ALA A 482 -47.31 -1.66 28.99
CA ALA A 482 -46.63 -0.37 28.86
C ALA A 482 -45.47 -0.40 27.84
N LEU A 483 -44.68 -1.49 27.79
CA LEU A 483 -43.64 -1.68 26.77
C LEU A 483 -44.23 -1.88 25.36
N ASP A 484 -45.36 -2.58 25.24
CA ASP A 484 -46.09 -2.73 23.97
C ASP A 484 -46.63 -1.38 23.45
N ASP A 485 -47.17 -0.55 24.35
CA ASP A 485 -47.57 0.83 24.06
C ASP A 485 -46.38 1.70 23.62
N ALA A 486 -45.24 1.58 24.30
CA ALA A 486 -44.01 2.33 23.98
C ALA A 486 -43.50 1.96 22.58
N ALA A 487 -43.39 0.66 22.25
CA ALA A 487 -42.97 0.19 20.94
C ALA A 487 -43.90 0.68 19.81
N ARG A 488 -45.22 0.67 20.03
CA ARG A 488 -46.19 1.23 19.08
C ARG A 488 -46.00 2.73 18.86
N ALA A 489 -45.81 3.47 19.95
CA ALA A 489 -45.62 4.92 19.91
C ALA A 489 -44.29 5.31 19.22
N MET A 490 -43.20 4.59 19.50
CA MET A 490 -41.91 4.77 18.81
C MET A 490 -42.01 4.48 17.30
N ARG A 491 -42.73 3.43 16.89
CA ARG A 491 -42.97 3.16 15.46
C ARG A 491 -43.79 4.27 14.79
N ALA A 492 -44.79 4.81 15.48
CA ALA A 492 -45.55 5.95 14.98
C ALA A 492 -44.66 7.20 14.88
N ALA A 493 -43.74 7.41 15.82
CA ALA A 493 -42.75 8.48 15.78
C ALA A 493 -41.78 8.32 14.58
N SER A 494 -41.29 7.10 14.36
CA SER A 494 -40.48 6.75 13.19
C SER A 494 -41.20 7.01 11.87
N GLN A 495 -42.47 6.63 11.76
CA GLN A 495 -43.29 6.90 10.57
C GLN A 495 -43.50 8.40 10.35
N GLY A 496 -43.78 9.16 11.42
CA GLY A 496 -43.88 10.62 11.36
C GLY A 496 -42.56 11.25 10.90
N ALA A 497 -41.42 10.77 11.40
CA ALA A 497 -40.10 11.24 10.99
C ALA A 497 -39.81 10.92 9.50
N ARG A 498 -40.17 9.73 9.01
CA ARG A 498 -40.05 9.37 7.57
C ARG A 498 -40.96 10.20 6.68
N ALA A 499 -42.16 10.53 7.18
CA ALA A 499 -43.14 11.33 6.46
C ALA A 499 -42.89 12.84 6.55
N GLU A 500 -41.85 13.26 7.27
CA GLU A 500 -41.57 14.68 7.55
C GLU A 500 -42.72 15.41 8.25
N ASP A 501 -43.54 14.68 9.00
CA ASP A 501 -44.62 15.19 9.83
C ASP A 501 -44.16 15.32 11.28
N GLN A 502 -43.55 16.46 11.58
CA GLN A 502 -42.98 16.78 12.89
C GLN A 502 -44.00 16.72 14.03
N PRO A 503 -45.21 17.32 13.95
CA PRO A 503 -46.18 17.23 15.03
C PRO A 503 -46.58 15.79 15.35
N THR A 504 -46.79 14.96 14.33
CA THR A 504 -47.11 13.55 14.52
C THR A 504 -45.94 12.80 15.17
N ALA A 505 -44.72 13.02 14.67
CA ALA A 505 -43.52 12.37 15.21
C ALA A 505 -43.25 12.75 16.68
N ALA A 506 -43.31 14.04 17.02
CA ALA A 506 -43.02 14.54 18.36
C ALA A 506 -44.10 14.17 19.39
N ASN A 507 -45.37 14.10 18.98
CA ASN A 507 -46.45 13.65 19.87
C ASN A 507 -46.35 12.15 20.14
N ALA A 508 -46.02 11.36 19.12
CA ALA A 508 -45.80 9.92 19.26
C ALA A 508 -44.57 9.61 20.14
N ALA A 509 -43.46 10.34 19.97
CA ALA A 509 -42.27 10.19 20.80
C ALA A 509 -42.53 10.50 22.29
N ARG A 510 -43.32 11.54 22.60
CA ARG A 510 -43.79 11.82 23.97
C ARG A 510 -44.73 10.75 24.51
N GLY A 511 -45.58 10.17 23.66
CA GLY A 511 -46.40 9.02 24.03
C GLY A 511 -45.56 7.81 24.41
N ALA A 512 -44.42 7.60 23.75
CA ALA A 512 -43.47 6.55 24.09
C ALA A 512 -42.78 6.81 25.44
N GLU A 513 -42.32 8.04 25.72
CA GLU A 513 -41.74 8.40 27.03
C GLU A 513 -42.69 8.06 28.19
N GLN A 514 -43.96 8.48 28.08
CA GLN A 514 -44.98 8.20 29.11
C GLN A 514 -45.26 6.71 29.27
N ALA A 515 -45.18 5.94 28.17
CA ALA A 515 -45.34 4.50 28.22
C ALA A 515 -44.13 3.80 28.87
N LEU A 516 -42.90 4.24 28.59
CA LEU A 516 -41.70 3.72 29.25
C LEU A 516 -41.65 4.07 30.74
N GLU A 517 -42.10 5.25 31.14
CA GLU A 517 -42.22 5.64 32.56
C GLU A 517 -43.19 4.73 33.32
N ARG A 518 -44.38 4.46 32.74
CA ARG A 518 -45.33 3.47 33.29
C ARG A 518 -44.72 2.06 33.37
N ALA A 519 -43.90 1.66 32.40
CA ALA A 519 -43.20 0.38 32.44
C ALA A 519 -42.18 0.32 33.58
N ALA A 520 -41.45 1.40 33.85
CA ALA A 520 -40.49 1.50 34.94
C ALA A 520 -41.17 1.37 36.30
N GLU A 521 -42.24 2.13 36.54
CA GLU A 521 -43.04 2.04 37.77
C GLU A 521 -43.60 0.63 38.00
N ALA A 522 -44.06 -0.02 36.93
CA ALA A 522 -44.62 -1.36 36.99
C ALA A 522 -43.55 -2.43 37.28
N LEU A 523 -42.34 -2.30 36.72
CA LEU A 523 -41.20 -3.18 37.04
C LEU A 523 -40.70 -2.97 38.48
N ASP A 524 -40.66 -1.74 38.97
CA ASP A 524 -40.31 -1.44 40.37
C ASP A 524 -41.30 -2.07 41.34
N ALA A 525 -42.59 -1.92 41.10
CA ALA A 525 -43.63 -2.56 41.90
C ALA A 525 -43.51 -4.10 41.88
N ALA A 526 -43.20 -4.68 40.72
CA ALA A 526 -43.02 -6.12 40.57
C ALA A 526 -41.76 -6.64 41.29
N ARG A 527 -40.66 -5.87 41.27
CA ARG A 527 -39.43 -6.15 42.02
C ARG A 527 -39.68 -6.10 43.52
N GLU A 528 -40.35 -5.07 44.02
CA GLU A 528 -40.68 -4.96 45.44
C GLU A 528 -41.55 -6.13 45.93
N ALA A 529 -42.55 -6.53 45.15
CA ALA A 529 -43.40 -7.67 45.47
C ALA A 529 -42.59 -8.97 45.52
N THR A 530 -41.69 -9.18 44.56
CA THR A 530 -40.81 -10.36 44.49
C THR A 530 -39.81 -10.39 45.65
N ALA A 531 -39.24 -9.23 46.00
CA ALA A 531 -38.32 -9.09 47.13
C ALA A 531 -39.02 -9.34 48.48
N LYS A 532 -40.22 -8.78 48.69
CA LYS A 532 -41.02 -8.99 49.92
C LYS A 532 -41.45 -10.46 50.09
N ALA A 533 -41.81 -11.13 49.00
CA ALA A 533 -42.17 -12.55 49.03
C ALA A 533 -40.99 -13.45 49.45
N ARG A 534 -39.76 -13.07 49.10
CA ARG A 534 -38.54 -13.87 49.36
C ARG A 534 -37.77 -13.50 50.61
N SER A 535 -37.84 -12.25 51.08
CA SER A 535 -37.28 -11.88 52.39
C SER A 535 -37.87 -12.74 53.52
N ALA A 536 -39.08 -13.27 53.34
CA ALA A 536 -39.72 -14.22 54.25
C ALA A 536 -39.17 -15.66 54.19
N SER A 537 -38.47 -16.06 53.11
CA SER A 537 -38.02 -17.44 52.88
C SER A 537 -36.50 -17.64 52.76
N GLN A 538 -35.72 -16.61 52.40
CA GLN A 538 -34.27 -16.73 52.09
C GLN A 538 -33.37 -15.70 52.81
N GLY A 539 -33.91 -14.89 53.73
CA GLY A 539 -33.16 -13.82 54.40
C GLY A 539 -31.90 -14.27 55.16
N ALA A 540 -31.86 -15.51 55.65
CA ALA A 540 -30.68 -16.05 56.34
C ALA A 540 -29.49 -16.29 55.39
N GLN A 541 -29.74 -16.87 54.21
CA GLN A 541 -28.68 -17.20 53.24
C GLN A 541 -28.03 -15.95 52.62
N SER A 542 -28.81 -14.89 52.40
CA SER A 542 -28.31 -13.60 51.92
C SER A 542 -27.47 -12.86 52.99
N GLN A 543 -27.84 -12.98 54.27
CA GLN A 543 -27.03 -12.47 55.37
C GLN A 543 -25.71 -13.23 55.53
N ASP A 544 -25.70 -14.54 55.28
CA ASP A 544 -24.47 -15.34 55.32
C ASP A 544 -23.51 -14.95 54.20
N LEU A 545 -23.98 -14.78 52.95
CA LEU A 545 -23.14 -14.27 51.86
C LEU A 545 -22.59 -12.87 52.15
N ALA A 546 -23.40 -11.98 52.74
CA ALA A 546 -22.95 -10.66 53.12
C ALA A 546 -21.87 -10.69 54.22
N ARG A 547 -21.91 -11.67 55.13
CA ARG A 547 -20.86 -11.87 56.14
C ARG A 547 -19.59 -12.41 55.49
N GLU A 548 -19.68 -13.43 54.64
CA GLU A 548 -18.52 -13.97 53.92
C GLU A 548 -17.86 -12.89 53.04
N GLN A 549 -18.65 -12.02 52.39
CA GLN A 549 -18.13 -10.90 51.61
C GLN A 549 -17.40 -9.86 52.47
N GLN A 550 -17.89 -9.61 53.69
CA GLN A 550 -17.24 -8.67 54.61
C GLN A 550 -15.96 -9.28 55.23
N GLU A 551 -15.93 -10.58 55.49
CA GLU A 551 -14.71 -11.29 55.89
C GLU A 551 -13.65 -11.21 54.78
N LEU A 552 -14.04 -11.38 53.52
CA LEU A 552 -13.13 -11.25 52.38
C LEU A 552 -12.55 -9.83 52.25
N ALA A 553 -13.36 -8.80 52.53
CA ALA A 553 -12.88 -7.41 52.59
C ALA A 553 -11.81 -7.21 53.68
N GLN A 554 -11.97 -7.84 54.85
CA GLN A 554 -10.96 -7.81 55.92
C GLN A 554 -9.69 -8.55 55.52
N SER A 555 -9.80 -9.66 54.79
CA SER A 555 -8.64 -10.37 54.24
C SER A 555 -7.89 -9.52 53.21
N ALA A 556 -8.59 -8.80 52.33
CA ALA A 556 -7.98 -7.83 51.40
C ALA A 556 -7.25 -6.70 52.16
N GLN A 557 -7.81 -6.22 53.27
CA GLN A 557 -7.14 -5.26 54.15
C GLN A 557 -5.86 -5.84 54.79
N SER A 558 -5.88 -7.11 55.20
CA SER A 558 -4.70 -7.79 55.72
C SER A 558 -3.60 -7.95 54.66
N ALA A 559 -3.98 -8.34 53.43
CA ALA A 559 -3.06 -8.39 52.30
C ALA A 559 -2.43 -7.01 52.01
N SER A 560 -3.21 -5.92 52.13
CA SER A 560 -2.71 -4.55 51.96
C SER A 560 -1.64 -4.18 52.99
N GLN A 561 -1.75 -4.67 54.22
CA GLN A 561 -0.70 -4.47 55.24
C GLN A 561 0.56 -5.27 54.92
N LYS A 562 0.41 -6.52 54.45
CA LYS A 562 1.52 -7.41 54.06
C LYS A 562 2.24 -6.91 52.80
N ALA A 563 1.58 -6.18 51.91
CA ALA A 563 2.24 -5.53 50.77
C ALA A 563 3.41 -4.63 51.21
N SER A 564 3.30 -3.95 52.36
CA SER A 564 4.39 -3.14 52.94
C SER A 564 5.60 -3.96 53.43
N GLN A 565 5.45 -5.27 53.58
CA GLN A 565 6.49 -6.19 54.07
C GLN A 565 7.11 -7.01 52.93
N ALA A 566 6.49 -6.98 51.74
CA ALA A 566 6.91 -7.77 50.59
C ALA A 566 8.23 -7.29 49.95
N SER A 567 8.83 -6.20 50.44
CA SER A 567 10.08 -5.61 49.91
C SER A 567 10.00 -5.34 48.40
N MET A 568 8.84 -4.82 47.97
CA MET A 568 8.55 -4.41 46.60
C MET A 568 9.10 -3.00 46.31
N SER A 569 9.10 -2.58 45.05
CA SER A 569 9.34 -1.18 44.68
C SER A 569 8.32 -0.24 45.36
N GLU A 570 8.72 1.01 45.64
CA GLU A 570 7.83 2.00 46.29
C GLU A 570 6.59 2.30 45.44
N SER A 571 6.74 2.29 44.11
CA SER A 571 5.63 2.43 43.16
C SER A 571 4.69 1.22 43.21
N GLY A 572 5.26 0.01 43.17
CA GLY A 572 4.55 -1.26 43.26
C GLY A 572 3.74 -1.45 44.52
N GLU A 573 4.37 -1.14 45.67
CA GLU A 573 3.72 -1.19 46.97
C GLU A 573 2.51 -0.24 47.00
N ARG A 574 2.67 0.98 46.48
CA ARG A 574 1.61 1.98 46.44
C ARG A 574 0.44 1.52 45.54
N GLN A 575 0.72 1.07 44.33
CA GLN A 575 -0.30 0.60 43.38
C GLN A 575 -1.04 -0.62 43.93
N THR A 576 -0.32 -1.57 44.52
CA THR A 576 -0.91 -2.77 45.15
C THR A 576 -1.83 -2.39 46.30
N LYS A 577 -1.41 -1.44 47.16
CA LYS A 577 -2.25 -0.96 48.27
C LYS A 577 -3.49 -0.19 47.81
N GLU A 578 -3.34 0.64 46.78
CA GLU A 578 -4.45 1.40 46.19
C GLU A 578 -5.49 0.45 45.60
N ALA A 579 -5.06 -0.51 44.78
CA ALA A 579 -5.92 -1.53 44.18
C ALA A 579 -6.58 -2.42 45.25
N LEU A 580 -5.86 -2.81 46.31
CA LEU A 580 -6.44 -3.54 47.45
C LEU A 580 -7.45 -2.70 48.24
N GLY A 581 -7.23 -1.40 48.37
CA GLY A 581 -8.18 -0.48 49.00
C GLY A 581 -9.46 -0.31 48.18
N GLU A 582 -9.35 -0.21 46.86
CA GLU A 582 -10.49 -0.21 45.94
C GLU A 582 -11.26 -1.54 46.00
N ALA A 583 -10.54 -2.66 46.01
CA ALA A 583 -11.12 -3.99 46.17
C ALA A 583 -11.90 -4.10 47.49
N GLN A 584 -11.31 -3.67 48.61
CA GLN A 584 -11.96 -3.65 49.92
C GLN A 584 -13.27 -2.83 49.89
N GLN A 585 -13.22 -1.59 49.37
CA GLN A 585 -14.42 -0.74 49.30
C GLN A 585 -15.52 -1.35 48.44
N ALA A 586 -15.16 -1.95 47.30
CA ALA A 586 -16.11 -2.63 46.43
C ALA A 586 -16.73 -3.86 47.14
N MET A 587 -15.94 -4.65 47.86
CA MET A 587 -16.44 -5.76 48.67
C MET A 587 -17.37 -5.31 49.81
N GLU A 588 -17.07 -4.21 50.49
CA GLU A 588 -17.94 -3.64 51.54
C GLU A 588 -19.29 -3.18 50.97
N ARG A 589 -19.28 -2.50 49.82
CA ARG A 589 -20.52 -2.11 49.10
C ARG A 589 -21.29 -3.32 48.58
N ALA A 590 -20.60 -4.37 48.15
CA ALA A 590 -21.22 -5.64 47.79
C ALA A 590 -21.93 -6.26 49.00
N ALA A 591 -21.28 -6.29 50.17
CA ALA A 591 -21.88 -6.80 51.40
C ALA A 591 -23.13 -6.01 51.84
N GLU A 592 -23.12 -4.68 51.70
CA GLU A 592 -24.30 -3.83 51.96
C GLU A 592 -25.43 -4.08 50.95
N SER A 593 -25.09 -4.25 49.68
CA SER A 593 -26.04 -4.59 48.62
C SER A 593 -26.68 -5.96 48.86
N LEU A 594 -25.90 -6.95 49.29
CA LEU A 594 -26.40 -8.26 49.71
C LEU A 594 -27.37 -8.15 50.89
N ARG A 595 -27.02 -7.38 51.94
CA ARG A 595 -27.91 -7.16 53.11
C ARG A 595 -29.23 -6.51 52.76
N SER A 596 -29.24 -5.65 51.75
CA SER A 596 -30.45 -4.99 51.25
C SER A 596 -31.21 -5.81 50.21
N GLY A 597 -30.76 -7.03 49.91
CA GLY A 597 -31.41 -7.94 48.95
C GLY A 597 -31.20 -7.57 47.48
N LYS A 598 -30.23 -6.69 47.17
CA LYS A 598 -29.91 -6.23 45.81
C LYS A 598 -28.80 -7.09 45.19
N SER A 599 -29.17 -8.29 44.73
CA SER A 599 -28.21 -9.28 44.22
C SER A 599 -27.41 -8.81 43.00
N SER A 600 -28.01 -8.08 42.05
CA SER A 600 -27.28 -7.59 40.87
C SER A 600 -26.31 -6.48 41.25
N SER A 601 -26.72 -5.51 42.07
CA SER A 601 -25.82 -4.46 42.55
C SER A 601 -24.64 -5.05 43.32
N ALA A 602 -24.88 -6.12 44.11
CA ALA A 602 -23.81 -6.86 44.75
C ALA A 602 -22.86 -7.53 43.72
N SER A 603 -23.38 -8.18 42.67
CA SER A 603 -22.57 -8.83 41.62
C SER A 603 -21.70 -7.82 40.85
N GLU A 604 -22.20 -6.62 40.56
CA GLU A 604 -21.41 -5.54 39.96
C GLU A 604 -20.25 -5.09 40.85
N GLN A 605 -20.53 -4.83 42.14
CA GLN A 605 -19.49 -4.47 43.10
C GLN A 605 -18.50 -5.62 43.30
N GLN A 606 -18.98 -6.87 43.23
CA GLN A 606 -18.12 -8.06 43.28
C GLN A 606 -17.20 -8.15 42.05
N SER A 607 -17.67 -7.76 40.87
CA SER A 607 -16.86 -7.71 39.64
C SER A 607 -15.80 -6.62 39.73
N LYS A 608 -16.17 -5.42 40.20
CA LYS A 608 -15.21 -4.33 40.47
C LYS A 608 -14.14 -4.72 41.47
N ALA A 609 -14.53 -5.43 42.54
CA ALA A 609 -13.58 -5.95 43.52
C ALA A 609 -12.61 -6.95 42.89
N ARG A 610 -13.08 -7.82 41.99
CA ARG A 610 -12.24 -8.76 41.26
C ARG A 610 -11.25 -8.05 40.33
N GLU A 611 -11.70 -7.07 39.54
CA GLU A 611 -10.82 -6.28 38.67
C GLU A 611 -9.73 -5.55 39.48
N ALA A 612 -10.11 -4.98 40.63
CA ALA A 612 -9.16 -4.35 41.54
C ALA A 612 -8.17 -5.36 42.15
N LEU A 613 -8.61 -6.57 42.53
CA LEU A 613 -7.71 -7.64 42.97
C LEU A 613 -6.78 -8.13 41.85
N GLU A 614 -7.24 -8.21 40.60
CA GLU A 614 -6.42 -8.58 39.44
C GLU A 614 -5.33 -7.52 39.19
N ARG A 615 -5.67 -6.23 39.29
CA ARG A 615 -4.68 -5.14 39.27
C ARG A 615 -3.70 -5.20 40.44
N ALA A 616 -4.18 -5.49 41.65
CA ALA A 616 -3.31 -5.66 42.81
C ALA A 616 -2.32 -6.82 42.62
N ARG A 617 -2.77 -7.92 42.01
CA ARG A 617 -1.92 -9.06 41.66
C ARG A 617 -0.86 -8.69 40.63
N GLN A 618 -1.24 -7.99 39.56
CA GLN A 618 -0.31 -7.52 38.53
C GLN A 618 0.75 -6.60 39.14
N ALA A 619 0.34 -5.58 39.90
CA ALA A 619 1.26 -4.68 40.59
C ALA A 619 2.15 -5.39 41.63
N ALA A 620 1.66 -6.47 42.26
CA ALA A 620 2.46 -7.29 43.17
C ALA A 620 3.55 -8.10 42.46
N GLN A 621 3.28 -8.50 41.22
CA GLN A 621 4.17 -9.27 40.36
C GLN A 621 5.22 -8.34 39.72
N SER A 622 4.77 -7.27 39.06
CA SER A 622 5.56 -6.26 38.35
C SER A 622 6.34 -5.30 39.27
N SER A 623 6.92 -5.78 40.37
CA SER A 623 7.63 -4.94 41.35
C SER A 623 8.79 -5.66 42.00
N THR A 624 9.30 -6.66 41.29
CA THR A 624 10.41 -7.49 41.73
C THR A 624 11.72 -6.75 41.51
N GLN A 625 12.28 -6.19 42.59
CA GLN A 625 13.55 -5.47 42.54
C GLN A 625 14.76 -6.36 42.86
N PRO A 626 15.93 -6.11 42.22
CA PRO A 626 17.17 -6.80 42.53
C PRO A 626 17.66 -6.49 43.96
N LYS A 627 17.83 -7.53 44.78
CA LYS A 627 18.08 -7.40 46.22
C LYS A 627 19.56 -7.41 46.60
N SER A 628 20.35 -8.27 45.97
CA SER A 628 21.78 -8.33 46.25
C SER A 628 22.54 -7.32 45.38
N ALA A 629 23.75 -6.95 45.81
CA ALA A 629 24.63 -6.12 44.98
C ALA A 629 24.98 -6.83 43.66
N GLU A 630 25.00 -8.17 43.65
CA GLU A 630 25.24 -9.00 42.47
C GLU A 630 24.05 -8.96 41.51
N ASP A 631 22.81 -9.04 42.01
CA ASP A 631 21.60 -8.94 41.18
C ASP A 631 21.47 -7.54 40.56
N ARG A 632 21.85 -6.49 41.29
CA ARG A 632 21.85 -5.11 40.77
C ARG A 632 22.88 -4.93 39.66
N GLN A 633 24.08 -5.48 39.84
CA GLN A 633 25.08 -5.49 38.78
C GLN A 633 24.59 -6.25 37.55
N ARG A 634 23.89 -7.37 37.73
CA ARG A 634 23.33 -8.11 36.60
C ARG A 634 22.20 -7.34 35.91
N ALA A 635 21.34 -6.66 36.66
CA ALA A 635 20.31 -5.79 36.09
C ALA A 635 20.92 -4.64 35.27
N GLU A 636 21.97 -3.97 35.78
CA GLU A 636 22.72 -2.94 35.03
C GLU A 636 23.39 -3.49 33.76
N GLU A 637 23.82 -4.76 33.76
CA GLU A 637 24.36 -5.43 32.57
C GLU A 637 23.26 -5.66 31.52
N LEU A 638 22.09 -6.17 31.94
CA LEU A 638 20.93 -6.37 31.08
C LEU A 638 20.43 -5.05 30.49
N GLU A 639 20.37 -3.98 31.29
CA GLU A 639 20.01 -2.63 30.84
C GLU A 639 20.94 -2.15 29.71
N ARG A 640 22.26 -2.34 29.86
CA ARG A 640 23.24 -1.96 28.83
C ARG A 640 23.08 -2.78 27.56
N GLU A 641 22.79 -4.07 27.68
CA GLU A 641 22.51 -4.93 26.53
C GLU A 641 21.23 -4.48 25.81
N GLN A 642 20.18 -4.13 26.56
CA GLN A 642 18.92 -3.63 26.02
C GLN A 642 19.09 -2.27 25.32
N ALA A 643 19.86 -1.36 25.91
CA ALA A 643 20.22 -0.08 25.28
C ALA A 643 21.00 -0.26 23.96
N GLU A 644 21.85 -1.29 23.88
CA GLU A 644 22.54 -1.64 22.62
C GLU A 644 21.54 -2.15 21.57
N ILE A 645 20.61 -3.04 21.95
CA ILE A 645 19.58 -3.56 21.05
C ILE A 645 18.71 -2.43 20.52
N LYS A 646 18.20 -1.54 21.39
CA LYS A 646 17.46 -0.33 20.99
C LYS A 646 18.21 0.51 19.98
N LYS A 647 19.50 0.77 20.21
CA LYS A 647 20.32 1.55 19.29
C LYS A 647 20.46 0.85 17.92
N GLN A 648 20.65 -0.47 17.92
CA GLN A 648 20.72 -1.27 16.70
C GLN A 648 19.38 -1.27 15.96
N LEU A 649 18.24 -1.34 16.66
CA LEU A 649 16.90 -1.24 16.10
C LEU A 649 16.64 0.12 15.45
N LEU A 650 17.06 1.23 16.07
CA LEU A 650 16.92 2.57 15.49
C LEU A 650 17.77 2.76 14.23
N ASP A 651 19.02 2.27 14.24
CA ASP A 651 19.88 2.28 13.06
C ASP A 651 19.29 1.41 11.93
N LEU A 652 18.76 0.24 12.27
CA LEU A 652 18.12 -0.67 11.33
C LEU A 652 16.84 -0.10 10.73
N ALA A 653 15.99 0.52 11.55
CA ALA A 653 14.79 1.23 11.10
C ALA A 653 15.14 2.41 10.17
N THR A 654 16.24 3.10 10.44
CA THR A 654 16.73 4.18 9.56
C THR A 654 17.23 3.63 8.23
N LYS A 655 18.01 2.55 8.23
CA LYS A 655 18.48 1.87 7.02
C LYS A 655 17.31 1.32 6.20
N ASN A 656 16.31 0.73 6.84
CA ASN A 656 15.14 0.20 6.16
C ASN A 656 14.30 1.29 5.51
N LYS A 657 14.12 2.44 6.19
CA LYS A 657 13.45 3.61 5.64
C LYS A 657 14.12 4.22 4.40
N GLN A 658 15.43 4.02 4.24
CA GLN A 658 16.18 4.49 3.07
C GLN A 658 16.02 3.55 1.85
N ARG A 659 15.45 2.36 2.02
CA ARG A 659 15.20 1.42 0.92
C ARG A 659 13.88 1.76 0.20
N ALA A 660 13.81 1.43 -1.09
CA ALA A 660 12.54 1.38 -1.80
C ALA A 660 11.70 0.22 -1.24
N GLY A 661 10.42 0.46 -0.92
CA GLY A 661 9.49 -0.55 -0.41
C GLY A 661 9.20 -0.46 1.09
N ALA A 662 10.17 -0.08 1.92
CA ALA A 662 10.06 0.19 3.37
C ALA A 662 9.06 -0.71 4.16
N GLU A 663 8.87 -1.97 3.76
CA GLU A 663 8.02 -2.91 4.47
C GLU A 663 8.66 -3.28 5.82
N GLY A 664 7.85 -3.72 6.78
CA GLY A 664 8.32 -4.02 8.14
C GLY A 664 8.77 -2.80 8.96
N GLN A 665 8.76 -1.58 8.40
CA GLN A 665 9.17 -0.35 9.10
C GLN A 665 8.38 -0.11 10.39
N ALA A 666 7.06 -0.31 10.34
CA ALA A 666 6.20 -0.15 11.52
C ALA A 666 6.50 -1.18 12.62
N GLY A 667 6.95 -2.38 12.26
CA GLY A 667 7.41 -3.38 13.24
C GLY A 667 8.73 -2.96 13.88
N LEU A 668 9.69 -2.50 13.08
CA LEU A 668 10.99 -2.03 13.58
C LEU A 668 10.87 -0.79 14.49
N GLU A 669 10.01 0.17 14.15
CA GLU A 669 9.78 1.37 14.96
C GLU A 669 9.08 1.05 16.29
N ARG A 670 8.12 0.11 16.28
CA ARG A 670 7.48 -0.38 17.52
C ARG A 670 8.47 -1.15 18.39
N ALA A 671 9.22 -2.08 17.81
CA ALA A 671 10.27 -2.80 18.51
C ALA A 671 11.30 -1.85 19.15
N ALA A 672 11.71 -0.78 18.45
CA ALA A 672 12.63 0.22 19.00
C ALA A 672 12.03 1.03 20.16
N LYS A 673 10.72 1.32 20.10
CA LYS A 673 9.98 2.02 21.16
C LYS A 673 9.89 1.13 22.40
N ASP A 674 9.40 -0.10 22.24
CA ASP A 674 9.15 -1.03 23.33
C ASP A 674 10.47 -1.52 23.95
N SER A 675 11.55 -1.60 23.16
CA SER A 675 12.91 -1.82 23.67
C SER A 675 13.41 -0.66 24.53
N GLY A 676 12.96 0.57 24.24
CA GLY A 676 13.23 1.73 25.09
C GLY A 676 12.43 1.76 26.39
N GLU A 677 11.22 1.20 26.39
CA GLU A 677 10.43 0.99 27.61
C GLU A 677 11.10 -0.08 28.49
N ALA A 678 11.52 -1.21 27.90
CA ALA A 678 12.27 -2.26 28.59
C ALA A 678 13.57 -1.74 29.25
N GLU A 679 14.33 -0.89 28.54
CA GLU A 679 15.52 -0.22 29.08
C GLU A 679 15.19 0.62 30.33
N GLU A 680 14.11 1.41 30.28
CA GLU A 680 13.67 2.24 31.40
C GLU A 680 13.19 1.38 32.59
N SER A 681 12.48 0.28 32.33
CA SER A 681 12.06 -0.68 33.35
C SER A 681 13.25 -1.36 34.03
N LEU A 682 14.29 -1.74 33.26
CA LEU A 682 15.54 -2.30 33.81
C LEU A 682 16.29 -1.28 34.68
N ASP A 683 16.39 -0.01 34.26
CA ASP A 683 17.01 1.08 35.04
C ASP A 683 16.25 1.33 36.37
N GLN A 684 14.92 1.27 36.32
CA GLN A 684 14.07 1.37 37.51
C GLN A 684 14.12 0.11 38.40
N GLY A 685 14.77 -0.95 37.92
CA GLY A 685 14.89 -2.24 38.59
C GLY A 685 13.60 -3.06 38.61
N ASP A 686 12.66 -2.79 37.69
CA ASP A 686 11.42 -3.54 37.53
C ASP A 686 11.60 -4.68 36.52
N LEU A 687 12.09 -5.81 37.02
CA LEU A 687 12.53 -6.92 36.19
C LEU A 687 11.39 -7.65 35.47
N GLU A 688 10.18 -7.67 36.02
CA GLU A 688 9.05 -8.34 35.36
C GLU A 688 8.42 -7.46 34.27
N GLN A 689 8.29 -6.15 34.52
CA GLN A 689 7.83 -5.20 33.51
C GLN A 689 8.79 -5.17 32.31
N ALA A 690 10.10 -5.14 32.58
CA ALA A 690 11.13 -5.26 31.54
C ALA A 690 10.96 -6.54 30.70
N GLN A 691 10.71 -7.68 31.34
CA GLN A 691 10.50 -8.95 30.65
C GLN A 691 9.29 -8.93 29.70
N ASP A 692 8.17 -8.34 30.14
CA ASP A 692 6.95 -8.22 29.31
C ASP A 692 7.18 -7.30 28.10
N GLU A 693 7.93 -6.21 28.29
CA GLU A 693 8.33 -5.28 27.23
C GLU A 693 9.31 -5.94 26.23
N GLU A 694 10.31 -6.68 26.71
CA GLU A 694 11.23 -7.49 25.89
C GLU A 694 10.47 -8.56 25.06
N GLN A 695 9.42 -9.17 25.63
CA GLN A 695 8.56 -10.09 24.89
C GLN A 695 7.77 -9.38 23.78
N GLN A 696 7.35 -8.13 24.02
CA GLN A 696 6.69 -7.32 23.00
C GLN A 696 7.63 -6.97 21.86
N VAL A 697 8.89 -6.60 22.16
CA VAL A 697 9.94 -6.39 21.16
C VAL A 697 10.11 -7.62 20.26
N GLN A 698 10.13 -8.83 20.84
CA GLN A 698 10.22 -10.06 20.05
C GLN A 698 9.05 -10.26 19.09
N ARG A 699 7.82 -9.93 19.52
CA ARG A 699 6.61 -10.01 18.67
C ARG A 699 6.71 -9.03 17.51
N ASP A 700 7.12 -7.81 17.77
CA ASP A 700 7.24 -6.77 16.74
C ASP A 700 8.40 -7.06 15.76
N LEU A 701 9.50 -7.65 16.23
CA LEU A 701 10.57 -8.14 15.35
C LEU A 701 10.12 -9.32 14.47
N GLU A 702 9.25 -10.18 14.98
CA GLU A 702 8.69 -11.27 14.18
C GLU A 702 7.72 -10.76 13.11
N ASP A 703 6.89 -9.77 13.44
CA ASP A 703 6.05 -9.09 12.45
C ASP A 703 6.91 -8.42 11.38
N ALA A 704 7.97 -7.69 11.77
CA ALA A 704 8.90 -7.09 10.84
C ALA A 704 9.59 -8.13 9.94
N SER A 705 10.06 -9.26 10.50
CA SER A 705 10.67 -10.35 9.71
C SER A 705 9.69 -10.97 8.71
N ARG A 706 8.41 -11.13 9.10
CA ARG A 706 7.36 -11.63 8.21
C ARG A 706 7.08 -10.67 7.05
N ASP A 707 6.98 -9.37 7.32
CA ASP A 707 6.72 -8.37 6.27
C ASP A 707 7.93 -8.23 5.33
N LEU A 708 9.14 -8.12 5.87
CA LEU A 708 10.37 -8.12 5.06
C LEU A 708 10.53 -9.40 4.23
N GLY A 709 10.06 -10.54 4.73
CA GLY A 709 10.04 -11.80 3.98
C GLY A 709 9.08 -11.77 2.78
N ARG A 710 7.93 -11.09 2.88
CA ARG A 710 7.02 -10.90 1.74
C ARG A 710 7.64 -9.98 0.69
N GLU A 711 8.23 -8.88 1.13
CA GLU A 711 8.97 -7.96 0.23
C GLU A 711 10.07 -8.72 -0.53
N GLU A 712 10.77 -9.66 0.12
CA GLU A 712 11.81 -10.47 -0.50
C GLU A 712 11.25 -11.38 -1.58
N GLU A 713 10.13 -12.05 -1.31
CA GLU A 713 9.44 -12.86 -2.32
C GLU A 713 9.02 -12.01 -3.53
N GLU A 714 8.56 -10.79 -3.32
CA GLU A 714 8.20 -9.87 -4.40
C GLU A 714 9.42 -9.48 -5.25
N TYR A 715 10.52 -9.08 -4.63
CA TYR A 715 11.76 -8.77 -5.35
C TYR A 715 12.33 -9.99 -6.08
N GLN A 716 12.28 -11.19 -5.49
CA GLN A 716 12.68 -12.42 -6.15
C GLN A 716 11.83 -12.70 -7.39
N ARG A 717 10.51 -12.47 -7.32
CA ARG A 717 9.62 -12.62 -8.48
C ARG A 717 9.97 -11.61 -9.58
N LEU A 718 10.15 -10.34 -9.22
CA LEU A 718 10.53 -9.29 -10.17
C LEU A 718 11.88 -9.60 -10.85
N ARG A 719 12.88 -10.05 -10.07
CA ARG A 719 14.19 -10.49 -10.58
C ARG A 719 14.04 -11.59 -11.62
N GLN A 720 13.25 -12.63 -11.32
CA GLN A 720 13.04 -13.73 -12.24
C GLN A 720 12.28 -13.31 -13.50
N ASP A 721 11.30 -12.43 -13.37
CA ASP A 721 10.53 -11.91 -14.52
C ASP A 721 11.41 -11.11 -15.46
N GLU A 722 12.28 -10.24 -14.92
CA GLU A 722 13.25 -9.48 -15.71
C GLU A 722 14.29 -10.40 -16.35
N LEU A 723 14.78 -11.41 -15.62
CA LEU A 723 15.71 -12.39 -16.19
C LEU A 723 15.09 -13.20 -17.33
N LEU A 724 13.85 -13.68 -17.16
CA LEU A 724 13.09 -14.35 -18.24
C LEU A 724 12.95 -13.44 -19.46
N PHE A 725 12.67 -12.17 -19.21
CA PHE A 725 12.51 -11.18 -20.25
C PHE A 725 13.82 -10.96 -21.02
N ARG A 726 14.95 -10.78 -20.32
CA ARG A 726 16.29 -10.62 -20.91
C ARG A 726 16.68 -11.84 -21.76
N ILE A 727 16.44 -13.04 -21.25
CA ILE A 727 16.69 -14.29 -21.99
C ILE A 727 15.85 -14.35 -23.27
N ALA A 728 14.57 -13.98 -23.20
CA ALA A 728 13.69 -14.02 -24.36
C ALA A 728 14.08 -13.00 -25.44
N GLU A 729 14.55 -11.81 -25.04
CA GLU A 729 15.08 -10.81 -25.97
C GLU A 729 16.37 -11.29 -26.65
N GLU A 730 17.34 -11.78 -25.88
CA GLU A 730 18.60 -12.26 -26.44
C GLU A 730 18.38 -13.46 -27.38
N LEU A 731 17.49 -14.39 -27.01
CA LEU A 731 17.13 -15.51 -27.87
C LEU A 731 16.46 -15.04 -29.17
N THR A 732 15.65 -13.99 -29.12
CA THR A 732 15.03 -13.40 -30.32
C THR A 732 16.10 -12.78 -31.22
N ALA A 733 17.07 -12.06 -30.64
CA ALA A 733 18.20 -11.51 -31.39
C ALA A 733 19.06 -12.61 -32.04
N VAL A 734 19.31 -13.72 -31.33
CA VAL A 734 20.00 -14.89 -31.87
C VAL A 734 19.22 -15.48 -33.06
N LEU A 735 17.92 -15.67 -32.91
CA LEU A 735 17.06 -16.24 -33.95
C LEU A 735 16.99 -15.35 -35.21
N ASP A 736 16.83 -14.04 -35.05
CA ASP A 736 16.73 -13.11 -36.17
C ASP A 736 18.06 -13.01 -36.95
N THR A 737 19.18 -13.02 -36.24
CA THR A 737 20.52 -13.04 -36.86
C THR A 737 20.77 -14.37 -37.59
N HIS A 738 20.41 -15.49 -36.97
CA HIS A 738 20.54 -16.82 -37.57
C HIS A 738 19.69 -16.97 -38.84
N ARG A 739 18.46 -16.46 -38.86
CA ARG A 739 17.59 -16.46 -40.06
C ARG A 739 18.21 -15.67 -41.21
N ALA A 740 18.85 -14.54 -40.93
CA ALA A 740 19.55 -13.78 -41.95
C ALA A 740 20.73 -14.59 -42.54
N ALA A 741 21.54 -15.20 -41.68
CA ALA A 741 22.64 -16.10 -42.07
C ALA A 741 22.17 -17.30 -42.92
N MET A 742 21.05 -17.94 -42.52
CA MET A 742 20.45 -19.05 -43.25
C MET A 742 19.97 -18.63 -44.64
N ASN A 743 19.25 -17.51 -44.76
CA ASN A 743 18.78 -16.99 -46.05
C ASN A 743 19.95 -16.69 -46.99
N GLU A 744 21.02 -16.08 -46.48
CA GLU A 744 22.22 -15.84 -47.27
C GLU A 744 22.92 -17.13 -47.71
N THR A 745 22.90 -18.17 -46.88
CA THR A 745 23.47 -19.49 -47.21
C THR A 745 22.73 -20.12 -48.39
N VAL A 746 21.39 -20.07 -48.38
CA VAL A 746 20.52 -20.56 -49.47
C VAL A 746 20.72 -19.74 -50.76
N GLU A 747 20.85 -18.42 -50.65
CA GLU A 747 21.17 -17.56 -51.80
C GLU A 747 22.52 -17.91 -52.43
N ILE A 748 23.55 -18.15 -51.62
CA ILE A 748 24.87 -18.51 -52.11
C ILE A 748 24.84 -19.89 -52.77
N ASP A 749 24.15 -20.87 -52.17
CA ASP A 749 24.00 -22.22 -52.70
C ASP A 749 23.30 -22.23 -54.07
N SER A 750 22.17 -21.52 -54.18
CA SER A 750 21.43 -21.40 -55.45
C SER A 750 22.22 -20.67 -56.53
N ALA A 751 23.04 -19.68 -56.16
CA ALA A 751 23.89 -18.94 -57.09
C ALA A 751 25.13 -19.72 -57.58
N ARG A 752 25.35 -20.95 -57.11
CA ARG A 752 26.52 -21.78 -57.51
C ARG A 752 26.30 -22.58 -58.80
N GLU A 753 25.09 -22.61 -59.39
CA GLU A 753 24.74 -23.25 -60.69
C GLU A 753 25.78 -24.28 -61.22
N ASP A 754 25.80 -25.48 -60.61
CA ASP A 754 26.67 -26.64 -60.93
C ASP A 754 28.19 -26.51 -60.70
N ASP A 755 28.70 -25.36 -60.23
CA ASP A 755 30.12 -25.15 -59.93
C ASP A 755 30.46 -25.58 -58.49
N GLU A 756 31.24 -26.67 -58.33
CA GLU A 756 31.59 -27.23 -57.02
C GLU A 756 32.32 -26.23 -56.11
N ARG A 757 33.05 -25.25 -56.68
CA ARG A 757 33.92 -24.35 -55.92
C ARG A 757 33.37 -22.92 -55.83
N PRO A 758 33.31 -22.30 -54.63
CA PRO A 758 32.78 -20.95 -54.50
C PRO A 758 33.78 -19.93 -55.05
N SER A 759 33.25 -18.89 -55.70
CA SER A 759 34.02 -17.72 -56.14
C SER A 759 34.63 -16.97 -54.96
N ARG A 760 35.65 -16.13 -55.21
CA ARG A 760 36.31 -15.34 -54.15
C ARG A 760 35.32 -14.44 -53.39
N ALA A 761 34.32 -13.87 -54.07
CA ALA A 761 33.29 -13.05 -53.44
C ALA A 761 32.36 -13.89 -52.56
N GLN A 762 31.96 -15.08 -53.01
CA GLN A 762 31.15 -16.02 -52.22
C GLN A 762 31.91 -16.53 -50.99
N ARG A 763 33.21 -16.87 -51.11
CA ARG A 763 34.04 -17.25 -49.95
C ARG A 763 34.10 -16.16 -48.88
N LEU A 764 34.16 -14.89 -49.29
CA LEU A 764 34.16 -13.78 -48.33
C LEU A 764 32.81 -13.67 -47.59
N ARG A 765 31.69 -13.87 -48.29
CA ARG A 765 30.36 -13.91 -47.67
C ARG A 765 30.20 -15.11 -46.73
N LEU A 766 30.60 -16.32 -47.16
CA LEU A 766 30.55 -17.53 -46.35
C LEU A 766 31.41 -17.42 -45.08
N LYS A 767 32.58 -16.79 -45.19
CA LYS A 767 33.44 -16.52 -44.03
C LYS A 767 32.82 -15.53 -43.04
N ARG A 768 32.02 -14.57 -43.53
CA ARG A 768 31.23 -13.68 -42.67
C ARG A 768 30.14 -14.46 -41.96
N ILE A 769 29.34 -15.25 -42.70
CA ILE A 769 28.27 -16.09 -42.13
C ILE A 769 28.85 -17.04 -41.08
N SER A 770 29.98 -17.70 -41.37
CA SER A 770 30.68 -18.56 -40.41
C SER A 770 31.01 -17.85 -39.10
N ARG A 771 31.52 -16.61 -39.15
CA ARG A 771 31.81 -15.81 -37.94
C ARG A 771 30.55 -15.37 -37.21
N ASP A 772 29.50 -15.05 -37.94
CA ASP A 772 28.21 -14.69 -37.35
C ASP A 772 27.66 -15.90 -36.58
N GLU A 773 27.65 -17.10 -37.18
CA GLU A 773 27.21 -18.35 -36.54
C GLU A 773 28.09 -18.73 -35.33
N GLU A 774 29.41 -18.53 -35.39
CA GLU A 774 30.32 -18.73 -34.25
C GLU A 774 30.03 -17.74 -33.10
N THR A 775 29.72 -16.49 -33.43
CA THR A 775 29.33 -15.47 -32.45
C THR A 775 28.00 -15.82 -31.79
N LEU A 776 27.02 -16.30 -32.57
CA LEU A 776 25.76 -16.79 -32.05
C LEU A 776 25.94 -18.00 -31.13
N ALA A 777 26.85 -18.91 -31.46
CA ALA A 777 27.19 -20.05 -30.63
C ALA A 777 27.69 -19.59 -29.24
N GLY A 778 28.62 -18.63 -29.21
CA GLY A 778 29.10 -18.02 -27.96
C GLY A 778 27.97 -17.42 -27.11
N ARG A 779 27.04 -16.68 -27.72
CA ARG A 779 25.87 -16.11 -27.02
C ARG A 779 24.94 -17.18 -26.47
N THR A 780 24.64 -18.22 -27.25
CA THR A 780 23.81 -19.35 -26.79
C THR A 780 24.45 -20.09 -25.61
N ALA A 781 25.77 -20.22 -25.59
CA ALA A 781 26.51 -20.83 -24.48
C ALA A 781 26.38 -20.00 -23.19
N GLU A 782 26.52 -18.68 -23.26
CA GLU A 782 26.35 -17.80 -22.08
C GLU A 782 24.90 -17.80 -21.57
N LEU A 783 23.90 -17.78 -22.47
CA LEU A 783 22.49 -17.95 -22.10
C LEU A 783 22.25 -19.31 -21.43
N GLY A 784 22.85 -20.39 -21.94
CA GLY A 784 22.77 -21.73 -21.37
C GLY A 784 23.29 -21.78 -19.93
N LYS A 785 24.42 -21.12 -19.66
CA LYS A 785 24.99 -21.02 -18.29
C LYS A 785 24.07 -20.25 -17.34
N ALA A 786 23.54 -19.11 -17.78
CA ALA A 786 22.64 -18.29 -16.96
C ALA A 786 21.36 -19.05 -16.57
N ILE A 787 20.76 -19.77 -17.52
CA ILE A 787 19.56 -20.58 -17.25
C ILE A 787 19.87 -21.79 -16.36
N ALA A 788 21.04 -22.42 -16.54
CA ALA A 788 21.47 -23.54 -15.70
C ALA A 788 21.65 -23.14 -14.23
N ALA A 789 22.19 -21.95 -13.97
CA ALA A 789 22.33 -21.39 -12.62
C ALA A 789 20.96 -21.24 -11.91
N GLU A 790 19.92 -20.92 -12.68
CA GLU A 790 18.53 -20.80 -12.22
C GLU A 790 17.74 -22.12 -12.30
N GLN A 791 18.44 -23.25 -12.47
CA GLN A 791 17.89 -24.62 -12.46
C GLN A 791 16.98 -24.99 -13.64
N GLY A 792 17.10 -24.31 -14.79
CA GLY A 792 16.39 -24.63 -16.04
C GLY A 792 17.13 -25.66 -16.91
N PHE A 793 17.23 -26.91 -16.46
CA PHE A 793 18.08 -27.93 -17.09
C PHE A 793 17.71 -28.28 -18.54
N VAL A 794 16.42 -28.31 -18.88
CA VAL A 794 15.98 -28.68 -20.25
C VAL A 794 16.23 -27.53 -21.22
N PHE A 795 16.06 -26.29 -20.77
CA PHE A 795 16.35 -25.09 -21.54
C PHE A 795 17.85 -24.93 -21.79
N ALA A 796 18.67 -25.12 -20.76
CA ALA A 796 20.12 -25.06 -20.87
C ALA A 796 20.67 -26.11 -21.86
N GLU A 797 20.14 -27.33 -21.85
CA GLU A 797 20.53 -28.37 -22.81
C GLU A 797 20.18 -27.98 -24.26
N MET A 798 18.98 -27.43 -24.52
CA MET A 798 18.64 -27.04 -25.89
C MET A 798 19.56 -25.94 -26.42
N LEU A 799 19.92 -24.97 -25.58
CA LEU A 799 20.89 -23.93 -25.93
C LEU A 799 22.29 -24.51 -26.17
N GLU A 800 22.69 -25.51 -25.39
CA GLU A 800 23.97 -26.22 -25.60
C GLU A 800 23.97 -27.02 -26.91
N GLN A 801 22.86 -27.65 -27.28
CA GLN A 801 22.75 -28.33 -28.58
C GLN A 801 22.76 -27.32 -29.75
N MET A 802 22.09 -26.17 -29.60
CA MET A 802 22.18 -25.08 -30.57
C MET A 802 23.61 -24.57 -30.71
N ASN A 803 24.33 -24.36 -29.61
CA ASN A 803 25.75 -23.97 -29.60
C ASN A 803 26.60 -24.96 -30.41
N GLN A 804 26.44 -26.27 -30.18
CA GLN A 804 27.18 -27.31 -30.91
C GLN A 804 26.87 -27.32 -32.42
N ASP A 805 25.59 -27.18 -32.78
CA ASP A 805 25.17 -27.16 -34.19
C ASP A 805 25.64 -25.87 -34.90
N LEU A 806 25.57 -24.72 -34.23
CA LEU A 806 26.09 -23.44 -34.73
C LEU A 806 27.61 -23.47 -34.97
N LEU A 807 28.40 -24.01 -34.03
CA LEU A 807 29.85 -24.19 -34.22
C LEU A 807 30.19 -25.12 -35.38
N ARG A 808 29.34 -26.11 -35.63
CA ARG A 808 29.51 -27.03 -36.76
C ARG A 808 29.19 -26.36 -38.08
N VAL A 809 28.06 -25.64 -38.17
CA VAL A 809 27.70 -24.81 -39.33
C VAL A 809 28.80 -23.81 -39.63
N ALA A 810 29.34 -23.13 -38.62
CA ALA A 810 30.44 -22.20 -38.76
C ALA A 810 31.69 -22.87 -39.37
N ARG A 811 32.03 -24.09 -38.93
CA ARG A 811 33.16 -24.87 -39.47
C ARG A 811 32.96 -25.28 -40.92
N ASP A 812 31.77 -25.79 -41.25
CA ASP A 812 31.42 -26.29 -42.57
C ASP A 812 31.39 -25.17 -43.63
N LEU A 813 30.99 -23.96 -43.22
CA LEU A 813 30.95 -22.77 -44.08
C LEU A 813 32.33 -22.10 -44.28
N ASP A 814 33.35 -22.41 -43.47
CA ASP A 814 34.69 -21.83 -43.59
C ASP A 814 35.65 -22.69 -44.43
N GLU A 815 36.88 -22.23 -44.60
CA GLU A 815 37.95 -22.92 -45.33
C GLU A 815 38.22 -24.33 -44.80
N THR A 816 38.04 -24.56 -43.50
CA THR A 816 38.26 -25.87 -42.87
C THR A 816 37.22 -26.92 -43.26
N GLY A 817 36.03 -26.48 -43.68
CA GLY A 817 34.91 -27.32 -44.07
C GLY A 817 34.70 -27.40 -45.58
N ASP A 818 35.65 -26.92 -46.38
CA ASP A 818 35.56 -26.85 -47.84
C ASP A 818 34.36 -26.01 -48.38
N TRP A 819 33.89 -25.04 -47.59
CA TRP A 819 32.84 -24.09 -48.01
C TRP A 819 31.51 -24.78 -48.38
N GLN A 820 31.05 -25.71 -47.55
CA GLN A 820 29.81 -26.46 -47.76
C GLN A 820 28.58 -25.58 -47.53
N THR A 821 27.67 -25.54 -48.52
CA THR A 821 26.40 -24.80 -48.44
C THR A 821 25.17 -25.67 -48.71
N GLY A 822 25.39 -26.97 -48.97
CA GLY A 822 24.36 -27.88 -49.46
C GLY A 822 23.33 -28.30 -48.41
N PRO A 823 22.49 -29.30 -48.73
CA PRO A 823 21.33 -29.70 -47.92
C PRO A 823 21.67 -30.03 -46.46
N ARG A 824 22.86 -30.56 -46.19
CA ARG A 824 23.32 -30.90 -44.84
C ARG A 824 23.47 -29.67 -43.93
N VAL A 825 24.20 -28.66 -44.38
CA VAL A 825 24.43 -27.41 -43.63
C VAL A 825 23.13 -26.66 -43.43
N GLN A 826 22.31 -26.58 -44.49
CA GLN A 826 20.98 -25.95 -44.41
C GLN A 826 20.03 -26.72 -43.49
N THR A 827 20.14 -28.05 -43.39
CA THR A 827 19.36 -28.83 -42.43
C THR A 827 19.78 -28.46 -41.02
N LEU A 828 21.08 -28.49 -40.69
CA LEU A 828 21.59 -28.07 -39.38
C LEU A 828 21.12 -26.65 -38.98
N GLN A 829 21.14 -25.69 -39.91
CA GLN A 829 20.59 -24.34 -39.67
C GLN A 829 19.10 -24.39 -39.35
N ARG A 830 18.28 -25.13 -40.11
CA ARG A 830 16.86 -25.32 -39.79
C ARG A 830 16.64 -25.95 -38.42
N GLU A 831 17.48 -26.90 -37.99
CA GLU A 831 17.38 -27.50 -36.66
C GLU A 831 17.65 -26.50 -35.53
N VAL A 832 18.63 -25.60 -35.72
CA VAL A 832 18.90 -24.51 -34.80
C VAL A 832 17.71 -23.55 -34.74
N GLU A 833 17.15 -23.19 -35.90
CA GLU A 833 15.95 -22.35 -35.98
C GLU A 833 14.77 -22.97 -35.23
N GLU A 834 14.45 -24.24 -35.49
CA GLU A 834 13.34 -24.96 -34.86
C GLU A 834 13.45 -24.95 -33.34
N ARG A 835 14.64 -25.24 -32.80
CA ARG A 835 14.88 -25.23 -31.35
C ARG A 835 14.78 -23.84 -30.74
N ALA A 836 15.35 -22.84 -31.40
CA ALA A 836 15.23 -21.45 -30.98
C ALA A 836 13.76 -21.00 -30.93
N VAL A 837 12.95 -21.41 -31.92
CA VAL A 837 11.51 -21.16 -31.94
C VAL A 837 10.80 -21.87 -30.78
N TRP A 838 11.10 -23.15 -30.50
CA TRP A 838 10.48 -23.87 -29.39
C TRP A 838 10.81 -23.25 -28.03
N LEU A 839 12.06 -22.85 -27.83
CA LEU A 839 12.48 -22.10 -26.65
C LEU A 839 11.73 -20.77 -26.53
N GLN A 840 11.63 -20.01 -27.63
CA GLN A 840 10.92 -18.73 -27.64
C GLN A 840 9.42 -18.89 -27.34
N GLU A 841 8.77 -19.91 -27.90
CA GLU A 841 7.37 -20.27 -27.60
C GLU A 841 7.18 -20.59 -26.11
N ALA A 842 8.07 -21.40 -25.55
CA ALA A 842 8.00 -21.81 -24.15
C ALA A 842 8.22 -20.62 -23.20
N LEU A 843 9.19 -19.73 -23.48
CA LEU A 843 9.42 -18.51 -22.70
C LEU A 843 8.23 -17.54 -22.78
N LYS A 844 7.64 -17.37 -23.97
CA LYS A 844 6.44 -16.54 -24.16
C LYS A 844 5.24 -17.08 -23.37
N ALA A 845 5.00 -18.39 -23.45
CA ALA A 845 3.92 -19.04 -22.72
C ALA A 845 4.07 -18.88 -21.20
N GLU A 846 5.31 -18.98 -20.69
CA GLU A 846 5.59 -18.78 -19.27
C GLU A 846 5.36 -17.32 -18.84
N ARG A 847 5.83 -16.35 -19.65
CA ARG A 847 5.59 -14.93 -19.38
C ARG A 847 4.11 -14.59 -19.33
N GLU A 848 3.32 -15.10 -20.28
CA GLU A 848 1.87 -14.88 -20.28
C GLU A 848 1.18 -15.52 -19.08
N ARG A 849 1.65 -16.69 -18.64
CA ARG A 849 1.14 -17.35 -17.44
C ARG A 849 1.42 -16.49 -16.21
N ARG A 850 2.66 -16.03 -16.00
CA ARG A 850 3.03 -15.18 -14.86
C ARG A 850 2.23 -13.87 -14.83
N GLN A 851 2.01 -13.25 -16.00
CA GLN A 851 1.14 -12.07 -16.10
C GLN A 851 -0.31 -12.36 -15.71
N LYS A 852 -0.86 -13.53 -16.11
CA LYS A 852 -2.22 -13.96 -15.72
C LYS A 852 -2.32 -14.26 -14.23
N ASP A 853 -1.29 -14.87 -13.65
CA ASP A 853 -1.25 -15.20 -12.23
C ASP A 853 -1.12 -13.94 -11.36
N ALA A 854 -0.31 -12.95 -11.78
CA ALA A 854 -0.24 -11.64 -11.16
C ALA A 854 -1.57 -10.86 -11.22
N GLN A 855 -2.29 -10.91 -12.35
CA GLN A 855 -3.61 -10.29 -12.48
C GLN A 855 -4.68 -10.95 -11.58
N LYS A 856 -4.59 -12.27 -11.35
CA LYS A 856 -5.50 -12.98 -10.46
C LYS A 856 -5.26 -12.64 -8.99
N GLN A 857 -4.01 -12.45 -8.58
CA GLN A 857 -3.68 -12.02 -7.21
C GLN A 857 -4.21 -10.61 -6.89
N GLN A 858 -4.22 -9.69 -7.86
CA GLN A 858 -4.77 -8.33 -7.66
C GLN A 858 -6.31 -8.26 -7.57
N GLN A 859 -7.06 -9.31 -7.98
CA GLN A 859 -8.53 -9.33 -7.94
C GLN A 859 -9.13 -10.01 -6.69
N GLY A 860 -8.34 -10.29 -5.66
CA GLY A 860 -8.86 -10.71 -4.34
C GLY A 860 -9.53 -12.09 -4.30
N GLN A 861 -9.36 -12.95 -5.31
CA GLN A 861 -9.81 -14.34 -5.23
C GLN A 861 -8.82 -15.18 -4.40
N GLN A 862 -9.23 -15.46 -3.15
CA GLN A 862 -8.60 -16.44 -2.27
C GLN A 862 -8.72 -17.89 -2.79
N GLN A 863 -7.74 -18.70 -2.38
CA GLN A 863 -7.62 -20.16 -2.48
C GLN A 863 -6.96 -20.72 -3.74
N GLN A 864 -5.66 -20.44 -3.89
CA GLN A 864 -4.72 -21.51 -4.20
C GLN A 864 -3.68 -21.59 -3.09
N LYS A 865 -3.47 -22.81 -2.57
CA LYS A 865 -2.44 -23.11 -1.57
C LYS A 865 -1.11 -22.55 -2.04
N PRO A 866 -0.32 -21.91 -1.15
CA PRO A 866 1.06 -21.56 -1.46
C PRO A 866 1.77 -22.84 -1.90
N GLN A 867 2.29 -22.87 -3.13
CA GLN A 867 3.27 -23.88 -3.49
C GLN A 867 4.52 -23.55 -2.69
N ASP A 868 4.75 -24.35 -1.66
CA ASP A 868 5.82 -24.24 -0.67
C ASP A 868 7.19 -24.66 -1.25
N GLY A 869 7.52 -24.15 -2.43
CA GLY A 869 8.76 -24.45 -3.13
C GLY A 869 9.33 -23.18 -3.75
N PRO A 870 10.66 -23.05 -3.85
CA PRO A 870 11.30 -21.91 -4.48
C PRO A 870 10.71 -21.73 -5.88
N GLN A 871 10.13 -20.55 -6.14
CA GLN A 871 9.65 -20.20 -7.47
C GLN A 871 10.84 -20.22 -8.41
N ARG A 872 10.82 -21.12 -9.39
CA ARG A 872 11.92 -21.33 -10.34
C ARG A 872 11.70 -20.44 -11.56
N LEU A 873 12.80 -20.05 -12.21
CA LEU A 873 12.77 -19.27 -13.45
C LEU A 873 11.85 -19.90 -14.49
N VAL A 874 11.95 -21.22 -14.66
CA VAL A 874 11.07 -22.01 -15.54
C VAL A 874 10.39 -23.11 -14.72
N PRO A 875 9.05 -23.27 -14.83
CA PRO A 875 8.34 -24.30 -14.10
C PRO A 875 8.54 -25.70 -14.70
N ASP A 876 8.38 -26.71 -13.84
CA ASP A 876 8.57 -28.11 -14.21
C ASP A 876 7.66 -28.56 -15.37
N GLU A 877 6.44 -28.05 -15.44
CA GLU A 877 5.50 -28.39 -16.52
C GLU A 877 6.02 -27.94 -17.90
N ALA A 878 6.62 -26.75 -17.97
CA ALA A 878 7.17 -26.22 -19.21
C ALA A 878 8.40 -27.02 -19.66
N GLU A 879 9.27 -27.36 -18.72
CA GLU A 879 10.44 -28.22 -19.01
C GLU A 879 10.02 -29.63 -19.44
N LEU A 880 8.98 -30.23 -18.85
CA LEU A 880 8.47 -31.54 -19.27
C LEU A 880 7.88 -31.51 -20.68
N LYS A 881 7.14 -30.45 -21.04
CA LYS A 881 6.60 -30.29 -22.40
C LYS A 881 7.71 -30.20 -23.43
N LEU A 882 8.77 -29.45 -23.13
CA LEU A 882 9.93 -29.34 -23.99
C LEU A 882 10.72 -30.65 -24.07
N LEU A 883 10.92 -31.33 -22.94
CA LEU A 883 11.59 -32.62 -22.92
C LEU A 883 10.83 -33.67 -23.76
N LYS A 884 9.50 -33.68 -23.69
CA LYS A 884 8.67 -34.53 -24.57
C LYS A 884 8.84 -34.14 -26.04
N ARG A 885 8.93 -32.85 -26.35
CA ARG A 885 9.12 -32.37 -27.73
C ARG A 885 10.47 -32.81 -28.28
N LEU A 886 11.53 -32.76 -27.48
CA LEU A 886 12.86 -33.28 -27.83
C LEU A 886 12.86 -34.79 -28.10
N ASP A 887 12.15 -35.56 -27.28
CA ASP A 887 12.04 -37.01 -27.44
C ASP A 887 11.35 -37.40 -28.75
N VAL A 888 10.23 -36.72 -29.07
CA VAL A 888 9.50 -36.91 -30.33
C VAL A 888 10.37 -36.52 -31.53
N ASP A 889 11.03 -35.37 -31.49
CA ASP A 889 11.91 -34.89 -32.57
C ASP A 889 13.06 -35.87 -32.86
N VAL A 890 13.78 -36.31 -31.83
CA VAL A 890 14.87 -37.28 -31.98
C VAL A 890 14.35 -38.59 -32.58
N THR A 891 13.18 -39.06 -32.14
CA THR A 891 12.57 -40.29 -32.67
C THR A 891 12.14 -40.14 -34.12
N GLU A 892 11.48 -39.04 -34.49
CA GLU A 892 11.07 -38.76 -35.87
C GLU A 892 12.28 -38.68 -36.81
N ARG A 893 13.38 -38.07 -36.36
CA ARG A 893 14.62 -37.97 -37.15
C ARG A 893 15.33 -39.30 -37.32
N ILE A 894 15.36 -40.15 -36.27
CA ILE A 894 15.85 -41.53 -36.40
C ILE A 894 15.04 -42.29 -37.45
N ASN A 895 13.71 -42.17 -37.41
CA ASN A 895 12.84 -42.84 -38.39
C ASN A 895 13.06 -42.30 -39.81
N GLN A 896 13.15 -40.99 -40.00
CA GLN A 896 13.45 -40.38 -41.30
C GLN A 896 14.82 -40.82 -41.83
N LEU A 897 15.83 -40.93 -40.98
CA LEU A 897 17.16 -41.40 -41.37
C LEU A 897 17.12 -42.86 -41.83
N LEU A 898 16.37 -43.72 -41.13
CA LEU A 898 16.16 -45.12 -41.52
C LEU A 898 15.36 -45.26 -42.82
N GLU A 899 14.40 -44.39 -43.07
CA GLU A 899 13.64 -44.35 -44.33
C GLU A 899 14.51 -43.91 -45.52
N LEU A 900 15.36 -42.90 -45.33
CA LEU A 900 16.25 -42.38 -46.38
C LEU A 900 17.43 -43.31 -46.66
N TYR A 901 17.92 -44.02 -45.64
CA TYR A 901 19.07 -44.92 -45.71
C TYR A 901 18.76 -46.29 -45.08
N PRO A 902 17.94 -47.13 -45.73
CA PRO A 902 17.59 -48.46 -45.21
C PRO A 902 18.82 -49.38 -45.06
N GLU A 903 19.92 -49.06 -45.75
CA GLU A 903 21.21 -49.76 -45.65
C GLU A 903 21.87 -49.65 -44.26
N ILE A 904 21.45 -48.67 -43.44
CA ILE A 904 21.91 -48.55 -42.04
C ILE A 904 21.62 -49.82 -41.24
N GLU A 905 20.48 -50.49 -41.48
CA GLU A 905 20.12 -51.74 -40.80
C GLU A 905 21.06 -52.91 -41.15
N GLN A 906 21.73 -52.82 -42.29
CA GLN A 906 22.64 -53.84 -42.83
C GLN A 906 24.13 -53.49 -42.61
N GLY A 907 24.41 -52.28 -42.11
CA GLY A 907 25.74 -51.69 -41.96
C GLY A 907 26.10 -50.81 -43.16
N THR A 908 26.30 -49.51 -42.91
CA THR A 908 26.77 -48.54 -43.91
C THR A 908 28.22 -48.12 -43.63
N ASP A 909 29.01 -47.97 -44.70
CA ASP A 909 30.38 -47.46 -44.64
C ASP A 909 30.48 -45.97 -45.00
N ASP A 910 29.34 -45.30 -45.30
CA ASP A 910 29.33 -43.87 -45.62
C ASP A 910 29.69 -43.04 -44.37
N PRO A 911 30.84 -42.35 -44.35
CA PRO A 911 31.29 -41.59 -43.19
C PRO A 911 30.31 -40.48 -42.78
N MET A 912 29.57 -39.90 -43.74
CA MET A 912 28.62 -38.81 -43.46
C MET A 912 27.35 -39.34 -42.77
N VAL A 913 26.88 -40.52 -43.19
CA VAL A 913 25.72 -41.18 -42.57
C VAL A 913 26.07 -41.68 -41.17
N LEU A 914 27.26 -42.25 -40.99
CA LEU A 914 27.75 -42.70 -39.67
C LEU A 914 27.87 -41.53 -38.67
N GLU A 915 28.35 -40.37 -39.13
CA GLU A 915 28.44 -39.16 -38.29
C GLU A 915 27.06 -38.64 -37.87
N GLU A 916 26.05 -38.76 -38.74
CA GLU A 916 24.66 -38.39 -38.43
C GLU A 916 24.00 -39.36 -37.45
N VAL A 917 24.22 -40.67 -37.62
CA VAL A 917 23.78 -41.71 -36.67
C VAL A 917 24.37 -41.46 -35.28
N GLN A 918 25.68 -41.19 -35.20
CA GLN A 918 26.33 -40.89 -33.93
C GLN A 918 25.72 -39.64 -33.27
N ARG A 919 25.47 -38.58 -34.05
CA ARG A 919 24.85 -37.35 -33.55
C ARG A 919 23.47 -37.60 -32.94
N LEU A 920 22.61 -38.36 -33.62
CA LEU A 920 21.27 -38.70 -33.12
C LEU A 920 21.33 -39.61 -31.89
N ALA A 921 22.27 -40.56 -31.85
CA ALA A 921 22.48 -41.42 -30.68
C ALA A 921 22.90 -40.62 -29.43
N GLU A 922 23.85 -39.70 -29.57
CA GLU A 922 24.27 -38.81 -28.48
C GLU A 922 23.12 -37.90 -28.00
N ARG A 923 22.30 -37.37 -28.93
CA ARG A 923 21.11 -36.57 -28.59
C ARG A 923 20.09 -37.40 -27.81
N HIS A 924 19.79 -38.63 -28.24
CA HIS A 924 18.89 -39.53 -27.54
C HIS A 924 19.39 -39.88 -26.12
N GLU A 925 20.70 -40.13 -25.97
CA GLU A 925 21.30 -40.38 -24.66
C GLU A 925 21.16 -39.17 -23.73
N ARG A 926 21.38 -37.94 -24.24
CA ARG A 926 21.25 -36.69 -23.46
C ARG A 926 19.80 -36.45 -23.02
N VAL A 927 18.82 -36.64 -23.89
CA VAL A 927 17.38 -36.55 -23.53
C VAL A 927 17.03 -37.57 -22.45
N SER A 928 17.54 -38.81 -22.55
CA SER A 928 17.33 -39.85 -21.54
C SER A 928 17.94 -39.49 -20.17
N LYS A 929 19.14 -38.89 -20.16
CA LYS A 929 19.79 -38.39 -18.94
C LYS A 929 19.02 -37.23 -18.31
N LEU A 930 18.53 -36.28 -19.12
CA LEU A 930 17.68 -35.20 -18.65
C LEU A 930 16.40 -35.72 -17.99
N PHE A 931 15.73 -36.69 -18.62
CA PHE A 931 14.54 -37.31 -18.05
C PHE A 931 14.82 -37.96 -16.69
N THR A 932 15.97 -38.64 -16.56
CA THR A 932 16.38 -39.25 -15.30
C THR A 932 16.59 -38.21 -14.21
N ARG A 933 17.33 -37.13 -14.50
CA ARG A 933 17.52 -36.00 -13.56
C ARG A 933 16.21 -35.32 -13.18
N PHE A 934 15.28 -35.20 -14.14
CA PHE A 934 13.98 -34.61 -13.90
C PHE A 934 13.12 -35.47 -12.96
N ARG A 935 13.16 -36.80 -13.12
CA ARG A 935 12.47 -37.73 -12.22
C ARG A 935 13.01 -37.66 -10.80
N GLU A 936 14.33 -37.60 -10.65
CA GLU A 936 14.98 -37.42 -9.35
C GLU A 936 14.55 -36.10 -8.69
N ARG A 937 14.51 -35.01 -9.47
CA ARG A 937 14.05 -33.69 -9.00
C ARG A 937 12.60 -33.70 -8.51
N LEU A 938 11.73 -34.47 -9.17
CA LEU A 938 10.33 -34.64 -8.79
C LEU A 938 10.11 -35.70 -7.69
N GLY A 939 11.15 -36.36 -7.19
CA GLY A 939 11.05 -37.44 -6.20
C GLY A 939 10.39 -38.72 -6.72
N ILE A 940 10.32 -38.91 -8.05
CA ILE A 940 9.70 -40.07 -8.69
C ILE A 940 10.73 -41.20 -8.78
N ARG A 941 10.53 -42.29 -8.02
CA ARG A 941 11.42 -43.47 -8.08
C ARG A 941 11.56 -44.02 -9.51
N PRO A 942 12.72 -44.55 -9.91
CA PRO A 942 12.90 -45.21 -11.20
C PRO A 942 11.94 -46.40 -11.33
N PRO A 943 11.50 -46.76 -12.55
CA PRO A 943 10.68 -47.94 -12.73
C PRO A 943 11.52 -49.17 -12.33
N GLU A 944 10.94 -50.09 -11.56
CA GLU A 944 11.59 -51.37 -11.28
C GLU A 944 11.87 -52.08 -12.61
N LYS A 945 13.11 -52.53 -12.78
CA LYS A 945 13.56 -53.25 -13.98
C LYS A 945 12.92 -54.63 -14.09
#